data_AF-A0A931UZL2-F1
#
_entry.id   AF-A0A931UZL2-F1
#
_cell.length_a   1.000
_cell.length_b   1.000
_cell.length_c   1.000
_cell.angle_alpha   90.00
_cell.angle_beta   90.00
_cell.angle_gamma   90.00
#
_symmetry.space_group_name_H-M   'P 1'
#
loop_
_entity.id
_entity.type
_entity.pdbx_description
1 polymer ?
#
loop_
_entity_poly.entity_id
_entity_poly.type
_entity_poly.pdbx_seq_one_letter_code
_entity_poly.pdbx_strand_id
1 'polypeptide(L)'
;MRSFSCLGIGLLLTALTGCGGDSSGTGEADTGEGIADTGGDDTGAVVETGTPEDTGAIDDTGAVEDTGVAETEADAADADEAGEASAEAGEAGEDADGGETCAKTVCTTTAGAVCVDTTSDPAHCGACGNACTTPANASATCASSSCGFACNTGYGDCNGNVTDGCEKSLTDDPAHCGACGTVCALANVATHGCTSAGCTIATCTTDHADCDTTAANGCESNLPTDPNNCGACGNKCTLAHATPKCVSSKCEIASCDAGYVDLDKNPANGCEYSCTSSTGDDKPDDGFGDTNCDGIDGDLTKAVFVSPTGDDTTGDGTMTKPYRTLTKAITVAATASKDVYADKGVYVDTSVNLADGVGVYGGYDSTTPFSGAPAGYWGRGAANVSKITGGTLAVAAVGLTKPTMLDLFTITSANGSTLPSGEGEPSVGVLVSSSGTYFTLRGSTVIAGNGGNGTDGASATSGATGSSGTAGQDGRSNGSGGGCGNNAAPVAGTAGVGGCGNAGAAGGAAGQGTGGGTAGATATGGATGGPGGAGAGACPGTSARAGDGTVGTAGASGAAGAHGFGGNATGKIVGGLWVASSGTDGAVGVIGGGGGGGGGGGGGTSAGTGGGCCNAYGGAGGGGGGGGCGGGAGKAGKGGGASFALLVIGSDVTIDKVKLTSGNGGAGGAGTNGGAGGGGGAGGAGGSAINNSGKGGGGGVGGKGGDGGNGGGGGGGPSIVIARSGTSVITRVGTSTFTIGARGAAGSGFVPSPSKDGERAEEMSLP
;
A
#
# COMPACT_ATOMS: atom_id res chain seq x y z
N MET A 1 -16.94 24.01 6.23
CA MET A 1 -18.12 24.00 5.36
C MET A 1 -17.95 22.85 4.37
N ARG A 2 -18.59 21.71 4.61
CA ARG A 2 -18.53 20.52 3.73
C ARG A 2 -19.95 20.21 3.28
N SER A 3 -20.21 20.38 1.98
CA SER A 3 -21.44 19.97 1.32
C SER A 3 -21.29 18.51 0.88
N PHE A 4 -22.12 17.64 1.42
CA PHE A 4 -22.39 16.32 0.85
C PHE A 4 -23.66 16.42 0.02
N SER A 5 -23.54 16.19 -1.29
CA SER A 5 -24.67 16.03 -2.20
C SER A 5 -25.05 14.56 -2.25
N CYS A 6 -26.20 14.22 -1.67
CA CYS A 6 -26.88 12.95 -1.88
C CYS A 6 -27.67 13.03 -3.19
N LEU A 7 -27.29 12.22 -4.18
CA LEU A 7 -28.11 12.00 -5.37
C LEU A 7 -29.04 10.81 -5.09
N GLY A 8 -30.34 11.07 -5.12
CA GLY A 8 -31.38 10.10 -4.80
C GLY A 8 -31.69 9.14 -5.94
N ILE A 9 -32.18 7.95 -5.56
CA ILE A 9 -33.00 7.09 -6.41
C ILE A 9 -34.20 6.70 -5.56
N GLY A 10 -35.38 7.19 -5.95
CA GLY A 10 -36.65 6.72 -5.46
C GLY A 10 -37.22 5.69 -6.44
N LEU A 11 -37.77 4.60 -5.92
CA LEU A 11 -38.87 3.91 -6.59
C LEU A 11 -39.74 3.14 -5.58
N LEU A 12 -41.05 3.36 -5.74
CA LEU A 12 -42.20 2.67 -5.19
C LEU A 12 -42.01 1.15 -5.03
N LEU A 13 -42.48 0.58 -3.92
CA LEU A 13 -43.39 -0.55 -3.99
C LEU A 13 -44.30 -0.68 -2.76
N THR A 14 -45.57 -0.87 -3.08
CA THR A 14 -46.77 -1.03 -2.25
C THR A 14 -46.73 -2.21 -1.29
N ALA A 15 -47.23 -1.99 -0.08
CA ALA A 15 -47.56 -3.02 0.89
C ALA A 15 -48.79 -3.82 0.46
N LEU A 16 -48.69 -5.15 0.48
CA LEU A 16 -49.83 -6.05 0.63
C LEU A 16 -49.61 -6.94 1.85
N THR A 17 -50.58 -6.88 2.76
CA THR A 17 -50.83 -7.81 3.86
C THR A 17 -51.36 -9.15 3.32
N GLY A 18 -50.90 -10.26 3.89
CA GLY A 18 -51.36 -11.60 3.53
C GLY A 18 -50.98 -12.64 4.59
N CYS A 19 -52.01 -13.16 5.25
CA CYS A 19 -52.05 -14.05 6.42
C CYS A 19 -51.70 -15.54 6.13
N GLY A 20 -51.32 -16.27 7.20
CA GLY A 20 -51.42 -17.74 7.31
C GLY A 20 -50.08 -18.47 7.19
N GLY A 21 -49.71 -19.46 8.00
CA GLY A 21 -50.39 -20.22 9.05
C GLY A 21 -49.46 -21.37 9.45
N ASP A 22 -49.74 -21.95 10.62
CA ASP A 22 -49.00 -22.97 11.37
C ASP A 22 -48.34 -24.13 10.60
N SER A 23 -47.21 -24.63 11.13
CA SER A 23 -47.07 -26.07 11.43
C SER A 23 -45.94 -26.35 12.43
N SER A 24 -46.37 -27.02 13.49
CA SER A 24 -45.65 -27.70 14.55
C SER A 24 -44.77 -28.87 14.08
N GLY A 25 -43.75 -29.22 14.89
CA GLY A 25 -43.29 -30.61 14.96
C GLY A 25 -41.86 -30.81 15.45
N THR A 26 -41.73 -31.14 16.75
CA THR A 26 -40.86 -32.17 17.35
C THR A 26 -39.45 -32.36 16.76
N GLY A 27 -38.34 -32.12 17.45
CA GLY A 27 -38.02 -32.64 18.78
C GLY A 27 -37.15 -33.89 18.61
N GLU A 28 -35.87 -33.81 18.94
CA GLU A 28 -35.05 -34.94 19.35
C GLU A 28 -33.81 -34.42 20.08
N ALA A 29 -33.62 -34.95 21.28
CA ALA A 29 -32.45 -34.75 22.11
C ALA A 29 -31.43 -35.83 21.77
N ASP A 30 -30.14 -35.50 21.76
CA ASP A 30 -29.15 -36.46 22.24
C ASP A 30 -27.92 -35.77 22.85
N THR A 31 -27.46 -36.45 23.89
CA THR A 31 -26.26 -36.39 24.72
C THR A 31 -24.99 -36.07 23.91
N GLY A 32 -24.01 -35.31 24.38
CA GLY A 32 -23.33 -35.36 25.68
C GLY A 32 -21.97 -36.02 25.47
N GLU A 33 -20.87 -35.25 25.52
CA GLU A 33 -19.55 -35.76 25.93
C GLU A 33 -18.60 -34.58 26.20
N GLY A 34 -18.01 -34.59 27.40
CA GLY A 34 -16.87 -33.76 27.77
C GLY A 34 -15.56 -34.53 27.61
N ILE A 35 -14.45 -33.84 27.92
CA ILE A 35 -13.07 -34.27 28.28
C ILE A 35 -12.15 -33.17 27.71
N ALA A 36 -11.70 -32.21 28.51
CA ALA A 36 -10.53 -32.21 29.40
C ALA A 36 -9.20 -31.88 28.69
N ASP A 37 -8.77 -30.65 29.00
CA ASP A 37 -7.41 -30.15 29.25
C ASP A 37 -6.30 -31.17 29.50
N THR A 38 -5.19 -31.02 28.77
CA THR A 38 -3.83 -31.17 29.33
C THR A 38 -2.86 -30.26 28.56
N GLY A 39 -2.16 -29.38 29.28
CA GLY A 39 -1.05 -28.57 28.79
C GLY A 39 0.26 -29.33 28.51
N GLY A 40 1.24 -28.57 28.04
CA GLY A 40 2.61 -29.03 27.80
C GLY A 40 3.49 -27.85 27.37
N ASP A 41 4.20 -27.31 28.35
CA ASP A 41 5.31 -26.37 28.28
C ASP A 41 6.56 -27.09 27.74
N ASP A 42 7.41 -26.40 26.97
CA ASP A 42 8.83 -26.76 26.88
C ASP A 42 9.68 -25.60 26.33
N THR A 43 10.53 -25.12 27.22
CA THR A 43 11.62 -24.17 27.04
C THR A 43 12.80 -24.76 26.26
N GLY A 44 13.50 -23.95 25.47
CA GLY A 44 14.79 -24.33 24.89
C GLY A 44 15.61 -23.14 24.41
N ALA A 45 16.44 -22.60 25.30
CA ALA A 45 17.52 -21.66 24.99
C ALA A 45 18.79 -22.43 24.58
N VAL A 46 19.51 -21.95 23.55
CA VAL A 46 20.94 -22.26 23.34
C VAL A 46 21.64 -20.98 22.90
N VAL A 47 22.86 -20.85 23.39
CA VAL A 47 23.76 -19.70 23.49
C VAL A 47 25.05 -20.01 22.71
N GLU A 48 25.76 -18.95 22.29
CA GLU A 48 27.20 -18.83 21.95
C GLU A 48 27.74 -19.07 20.50
N THR A 49 28.20 -17.93 19.95
CA THR A 49 29.56 -17.58 19.43
C THR A 49 30.19 -18.19 18.17
N GLY A 50 30.89 -17.31 17.43
CA GLY A 50 32.13 -17.64 16.73
C GLY A 50 32.28 -17.15 15.28
N THR A 51 33.01 -16.05 15.08
CA THR A 51 33.81 -15.80 13.86
C THR A 51 35.01 -16.77 13.81
N PRO A 52 35.68 -16.93 12.65
CA PRO A 52 37.03 -16.36 12.59
C PRO A 52 37.50 -15.85 11.21
N GLU A 53 38.53 -15.02 11.28
CA GLU A 53 39.41 -14.55 10.20
C GLU A 53 40.46 -15.62 9.79
N ASP A 54 40.96 -15.45 8.57
CA ASP A 54 42.37 -15.54 8.11
C ASP A 54 43.25 -16.77 8.43
N THR A 55 43.68 -17.47 7.37
CA THR A 55 44.99 -18.14 7.16
C THR A 55 45.11 -18.34 5.64
N GLY A 56 46.21 -18.12 4.92
CA GLY A 56 47.63 -18.24 5.22
C GLY A 56 48.28 -18.99 4.03
N ALA A 57 49.37 -18.43 3.50
CA ALA A 57 50.11 -18.88 2.31
C ALA A 57 50.77 -20.28 2.45
N ILE A 58 51.32 -20.81 1.33
CA ILE A 58 52.68 -21.40 1.13
C ILE A 58 52.72 -22.43 -0.06
N ASP A 59 53.44 -22.03 -1.12
CA ASP A 59 54.58 -22.72 -1.81
C ASP A 59 54.45 -23.90 -2.82
N ASP A 60 55.04 -23.64 -4.00
CA ASP A 60 56.12 -24.38 -4.70
C ASP A 60 55.92 -25.00 -6.11
N THR A 61 56.95 -24.73 -6.93
CA THR A 61 57.47 -25.36 -8.17
C THR A 61 56.93 -24.90 -9.55
N GLY A 62 57.73 -24.40 -10.50
CA GLY A 62 59.19 -24.19 -10.54
C GLY A 62 59.68 -23.52 -11.84
N ALA A 63 60.93 -23.00 -11.78
CA ALA A 63 61.98 -22.73 -12.79
C ALA A 63 61.59 -22.43 -14.27
N VAL A 64 62.22 -21.50 -15.01
CA VAL A 64 63.67 -21.28 -15.21
C VAL A 64 63.92 -19.87 -15.78
N GLU A 65 65.13 -19.35 -15.50
CA GLU A 65 65.98 -18.28 -16.10
C GLU A 65 65.56 -17.75 -17.50
N ASP A 66 65.81 -16.52 -17.93
CA ASP A 66 67.02 -15.71 -17.73
C ASP A 66 66.78 -14.24 -18.17
N THR A 67 67.46 -13.33 -17.45
CA THR A 67 67.83 -11.91 -17.68
C THR A 67 66.99 -11.04 -18.64
N GLY A 68 66.38 -9.90 -18.26
CA GLY A 68 66.75 -8.92 -17.24
C GLY A 68 67.60 -7.79 -17.86
N VAL A 69 66.97 -6.66 -18.23
CA VAL A 69 67.51 -5.31 -18.03
C VAL A 69 66.33 -4.35 -17.89
N ALA A 70 66.37 -3.59 -16.80
CA ALA A 70 65.47 -2.49 -16.52
C ALA A 70 66.29 -1.19 -16.42
N GLU A 71 65.60 -0.10 -16.75
CA GLU A 71 65.75 1.26 -16.21
C GLU A 71 66.93 2.17 -16.63
N THR A 72 66.47 3.42 -16.86
CA THR A 72 67.06 4.73 -16.50
C THR A 72 68.07 5.43 -17.41
N GLU A 73 67.54 6.43 -18.12
CA GLU A 73 67.81 7.88 -17.99
C GLU A 73 69.23 8.43 -17.75
N ALA A 74 69.50 9.49 -18.52
CA ALA A 74 70.29 10.69 -18.20
C ALA A 74 71.79 10.78 -18.59
N ASP A 75 72.01 11.76 -19.48
CA ASP A 75 72.95 12.89 -19.40
C ASP A 75 74.47 12.76 -19.60
N ALA A 76 74.90 13.57 -20.59
CA ALA A 76 75.94 14.60 -20.53
C ALA A 76 77.37 14.33 -21.05
N ALA A 77 77.80 15.35 -21.84
CA ALA A 77 79.17 15.86 -22.05
C ALA A 77 80.11 14.96 -22.90
N ASP A 78 81.10 15.44 -23.63
CA ASP A 78 81.67 16.77 -23.89
C ASP A 78 82.47 16.63 -25.22
N ALA A 79 82.85 17.77 -25.79
CA ALA A 79 83.71 17.90 -26.96
C ALA A 79 85.12 17.32 -26.75
N ASP A 80 85.81 16.94 -27.84
CA ASP A 80 87.11 17.57 -28.15
C ASP A 80 87.69 17.19 -29.53
N GLU A 81 88.51 18.14 -29.97
CA GLU A 81 89.18 18.37 -31.25
C GLU A 81 90.11 17.28 -31.82
N ALA A 82 90.16 17.29 -33.15
CA ALA A 82 91.33 17.39 -34.05
C ALA A 82 92.63 16.59 -33.81
N GLY A 83 93.19 16.13 -34.94
CA GLY A 83 94.60 15.72 -35.09
C GLY A 83 94.73 14.49 -35.99
N GLU A 84 94.76 14.63 -37.33
CA GLU A 84 95.94 14.96 -38.16
C GLU A 84 97.01 13.86 -38.24
N ALA A 85 97.59 13.79 -39.43
CA ALA A 85 98.81 13.10 -39.88
C ALA A 85 98.57 11.75 -40.59
N SER A 86 98.69 11.66 -41.93
CA SER A 86 99.84 11.99 -42.80
C SER A 86 101.01 11.03 -42.60
N ALA A 87 101.29 10.26 -43.65
CA ALA A 87 102.62 9.95 -44.20
C ALA A 87 102.49 8.69 -45.09
N GLU A 88 102.68 8.78 -46.41
CA GLU A 88 103.94 8.99 -47.15
C GLU A 88 104.79 7.72 -47.32
N ALA A 89 105.37 7.69 -48.52
CA ALA A 89 106.61 7.04 -48.94
C ALA A 89 106.61 5.59 -49.45
N GLY A 90 107.24 5.45 -50.62
CA GLY A 90 107.91 4.23 -51.09
C GLY A 90 107.83 4.04 -52.61
N GLU A 91 108.39 4.93 -53.44
CA GLU A 91 109.78 4.91 -53.97
C GLU A 91 110.01 3.76 -55.00
N ALA A 92 110.13 4.06 -56.30
CA ALA A 92 111.38 4.29 -57.08
C ALA A 92 111.57 3.08 -58.03
N GLY A 93 111.94 3.16 -59.31
CA GLY A 93 112.76 4.12 -60.05
C GLY A 93 113.94 3.33 -60.64
N GLU A 94 114.00 3.16 -61.98
CA GLU A 94 115.26 3.04 -62.75
C GLU A 94 115.03 3.08 -64.27
N ASP A 95 115.39 4.23 -64.85
CA ASP A 95 116.08 4.51 -66.12
C ASP A 95 116.30 3.40 -67.19
N ALA A 96 115.87 3.64 -68.44
CA ALA A 96 116.73 4.12 -69.54
C ALA A 96 116.26 3.74 -70.97
N ASP A 97 116.13 4.78 -71.80
CA ASP A 97 116.32 4.89 -73.26
C ASP A 97 115.24 4.46 -74.27
N GLY A 98 115.03 5.33 -75.27
CA GLY A 98 114.31 5.06 -76.53
C GLY A 98 112.99 5.81 -76.71
N GLY A 99 113.02 6.96 -77.38
CA GLY A 99 111.85 7.84 -77.57
C GLY A 99 110.67 7.24 -78.34
N GLU A 100 109.47 7.78 -78.04
CA GLU A 100 108.24 7.48 -78.79
C GLU A 100 107.32 8.72 -78.87
N THR A 101 106.72 8.90 -80.04
CA THR A 101 105.93 10.06 -80.48
C THR A 101 104.57 10.19 -79.78
N CYS A 102 104.09 11.42 -79.53
CA CYS A 102 102.77 11.67 -78.93
C CYS A 102 101.63 11.20 -79.86
N ALA A 103 100.82 10.25 -79.38
CA ALA A 103 99.68 9.65 -80.09
C ALA A 103 98.36 10.44 -79.96
N LYS A 104 98.40 11.68 -79.43
CA LYS A 104 97.23 12.57 -79.24
C LYS A 104 97.52 14.00 -79.74
N THR A 105 96.50 14.86 -79.81
CA THR A 105 96.59 16.23 -80.32
C THR A 105 97.51 17.10 -79.45
N VAL A 106 98.49 17.76 -80.08
CA VAL A 106 99.43 18.66 -79.39
C VAL A 106 98.84 20.07 -79.34
N CYS A 107 98.59 20.58 -78.13
CA CYS A 107 98.03 21.91 -77.91
C CYS A 107 99.08 22.90 -77.46
N THR A 108 99.20 24.01 -78.18
CA THR A 108 100.14 25.09 -77.85
C THR A 108 99.52 26.02 -76.82
N THR A 109 100.02 25.98 -75.59
CA THR A 109 99.68 26.98 -74.56
C THR A 109 100.84 27.95 -74.39
N THR A 110 100.60 29.07 -73.69
CA THR A 110 101.65 30.01 -73.28
C THR A 110 102.68 29.39 -72.32
N ALA A 111 102.40 28.20 -71.76
CA ALA A 111 103.30 27.44 -70.89
C ALA A 111 104.07 26.31 -71.62
N GLY A 112 103.91 26.17 -72.95
CA GLY A 112 104.54 25.11 -73.76
C GLY A 112 103.53 24.20 -74.44
N ALA A 113 104.03 23.31 -75.31
CA ALA A 113 103.21 22.30 -75.98
C ALA A 113 102.87 21.17 -75.00
N VAL A 114 101.59 21.03 -74.67
CA VAL A 114 101.08 19.96 -73.79
C VAL A 114 100.24 19.00 -74.63
N CYS A 115 100.45 17.70 -74.47
CA CYS A 115 99.58 16.69 -75.07
C CYS A 115 98.29 16.61 -74.25
N VAL A 116 97.17 17.00 -74.86
CA VAL A 116 95.83 16.94 -74.24
C VAL A 116 94.93 16.04 -75.06
N ASP A 117 93.96 15.42 -74.40
CA ASP A 117 93.02 14.52 -75.07
C ASP A 117 91.80 15.29 -75.56
N THR A 118 91.84 15.72 -76.82
CA THR A 118 90.71 16.43 -77.43
C THR A 118 89.49 15.55 -77.69
N THR A 119 89.52 14.27 -77.35
CA THR A 119 88.39 13.34 -77.53
C THR A 119 87.60 13.06 -76.25
N SER A 120 88.22 13.26 -75.07
CA SER A 120 87.60 12.96 -73.78
C SER A 120 87.84 13.97 -72.66
N ASP A 121 88.71 14.97 -72.82
CA ASP A 121 88.98 16.00 -71.81
C ASP A 121 87.96 17.16 -71.92
N PRO A 122 87.10 17.40 -70.91
CA PRO A 122 86.14 18.50 -70.91
C PRO A 122 86.77 19.90 -70.97
N ALA A 123 88.05 20.06 -70.60
CA ALA A 123 88.76 21.34 -70.69
C ALA A 123 89.35 21.62 -72.09
N HIS A 124 89.43 20.61 -72.97
CA HIS A 124 90.06 20.68 -74.29
C HIS A 124 89.24 19.94 -75.36
N CYS A 125 87.91 19.91 -75.25
CA CYS A 125 87.06 19.02 -76.04
C CYS A 125 86.94 19.46 -77.51
N GLY A 126 87.33 18.58 -78.44
CA GLY A 126 87.30 18.81 -79.89
C GLY A 126 88.36 19.78 -80.43
N ALA A 127 88.88 20.69 -79.61
CA ALA A 127 89.99 21.56 -79.92
C ALA A 127 90.71 22.04 -78.65
N CYS A 128 91.96 22.45 -78.82
CA CYS A 128 92.77 23.03 -77.75
C CYS A 128 92.09 24.23 -77.07
N GLY A 129 91.89 24.15 -75.75
CA GLY A 129 91.34 25.23 -74.92
C GLY A 129 89.82 25.42 -75.06
N ASN A 130 89.15 24.54 -75.79
CA ASN A 130 87.69 24.53 -75.89
C ASN A 130 87.09 23.84 -74.66
N ALA A 131 87.07 24.56 -73.54
CA ALA A 131 86.45 24.09 -72.31
C ALA A 131 84.93 24.09 -72.47
N CYS A 132 84.31 22.92 -72.24
CA CYS A 132 82.86 22.80 -72.31
C CYS A 132 82.21 23.65 -71.23
N THR A 133 81.23 24.47 -71.61
CA THR A 133 80.43 25.23 -70.65
C THR A 133 79.68 24.26 -69.74
N THR A 134 79.66 24.52 -68.43
CA THR A 134 78.85 23.77 -67.46
C THR A 134 77.56 24.52 -67.17
N PRO A 135 76.41 24.08 -67.72
CA PRO A 135 75.10 24.60 -67.33
C PRO A 135 74.80 24.35 -65.84
N ALA A 136 73.73 24.96 -65.32
CA ALA A 136 73.35 24.80 -63.92
C ALA A 136 73.04 23.32 -63.58
N ASN A 137 73.49 22.89 -62.40
CA ASN A 137 73.31 21.53 -61.87
C ASN A 137 73.85 20.40 -62.77
N ALA A 138 74.86 20.68 -63.60
CA ALA A 138 75.49 19.71 -64.48
C ALA A 138 77.03 19.77 -64.44
N SER A 139 77.66 18.65 -64.75
CA SER A 139 79.11 18.51 -64.94
C SER A 139 79.44 18.40 -66.43
N ALA A 140 80.45 19.14 -66.88
CA ALA A 140 80.87 19.12 -68.28
C ALA A 140 81.47 17.76 -68.65
N THR A 141 81.07 17.21 -69.79
CA THR A 141 81.61 15.97 -70.33
C THR A 141 82.14 16.19 -71.74
N CYS A 142 83.15 15.42 -72.13
CA CYS A 142 83.65 15.40 -73.49
C CYS A 142 83.61 13.97 -74.00
N ALA A 143 82.88 13.73 -75.08
CA ALA A 143 82.79 12.43 -75.72
C ALA A 143 82.91 12.59 -77.23
N SER A 144 83.83 11.83 -77.84
CA SER A 144 84.08 11.86 -79.29
C SER A 144 84.28 13.28 -79.84
N SER A 145 85.02 14.11 -79.10
CA SER A 145 85.32 15.50 -79.49
C SER A 145 84.12 16.45 -79.56
N SER A 146 82.99 16.10 -78.91
CA SER A 146 81.83 16.99 -78.75
C SER A 146 81.55 17.27 -77.28
N CYS A 147 81.28 18.54 -76.96
CA CYS A 147 80.89 18.95 -75.61
C CYS A 147 79.48 18.46 -75.28
N GLY A 148 79.35 17.78 -74.15
CA GLY A 148 78.08 17.45 -73.53
C GLY A 148 78.10 17.78 -72.04
N PHE A 149 77.07 17.36 -71.32
CA PHE A 149 77.05 17.41 -69.86
C PHE A 149 76.42 16.15 -69.30
N ALA A 150 76.74 15.86 -68.05
CA ALA A 150 76.06 14.88 -67.23
C ALA A 150 75.44 15.60 -66.03
N CYS A 151 74.16 15.36 -65.75
CA CYS A 151 73.52 15.97 -64.61
C CYS A 151 74.20 15.58 -63.31
N ASN A 152 74.33 16.56 -62.40
CA ASN A 152 74.77 16.28 -61.04
C ASN A 152 73.79 15.31 -60.39
N THR A 153 74.29 14.46 -59.49
CA THR A 153 73.45 13.47 -58.80
C THR A 153 72.22 14.15 -58.19
N GLY A 154 71.03 13.64 -58.52
CA GLY A 154 69.75 14.18 -58.05
C GLY A 154 69.12 15.26 -58.95
N TYR A 155 69.72 15.61 -60.09
CA TYR A 155 69.11 16.52 -61.08
C TYR A 155 68.91 15.84 -62.44
N GLY A 156 67.92 16.31 -63.21
CA GLY A 156 67.62 15.81 -64.56
C GLY A 156 67.39 16.94 -65.56
N ASP A 157 67.82 16.71 -66.80
CA ASP A 157 67.45 17.49 -67.99
C ASP A 157 66.09 16.98 -68.47
N CYS A 158 65.03 17.67 -68.08
CA CYS A 158 63.65 17.19 -68.27
C CYS A 158 62.96 17.78 -69.50
N ASN A 159 63.56 18.78 -70.15
CA ASN A 159 63.07 19.36 -71.39
C ASN A 159 63.95 18.95 -72.60
N GLY A 160 65.08 18.27 -72.38
CA GLY A 160 66.03 17.81 -73.39
C GLY A 160 66.81 18.95 -74.02
N ASN A 161 66.81 20.14 -73.40
CA ASN A 161 67.44 21.32 -73.94
C ASN A 161 68.85 21.45 -73.39
N VAL A 162 69.81 21.28 -74.28
CA VAL A 162 71.23 21.25 -73.91
C VAL A 162 71.80 22.60 -73.43
N THR A 163 70.99 23.66 -73.38
CA THR A 163 71.43 25.04 -73.12
C THR A 163 71.09 25.57 -71.72
N ASP A 164 70.09 25.02 -71.03
CA ASP A 164 69.66 25.41 -69.68
C ASP A 164 70.07 24.44 -68.56
N GLY A 165 70.51 23.23 -68.91
CA GLY A 165 71.19 22.31 -68.00
C GLY A 165 70.30 21.20 -67.43
N CYS A 166 70.36 21.01 -66.11
CA CYS A 166 69.53 20.03 -65.42
C CYS A 166 68.62 20.80 -64.45
N GLU A 167 67.48 21.27 -64.99
CA GLU A 167 66.65 22.31 -64.37
C GLU A 167 65.83 21.79 -63.20
N LYS A 168 65.64 20.48 -63.13
CA LYS A 168 64.73 19.85 -62.18
C LYS A 168 65.49 18.99 -61.21
N SER A 169 65.26 19.25 -59.93
CA SER A 169 65.65 18.35 -58.87
C SER A 169 64.75 17.12 -58.93
N LEU A 170 65.37 15.95 -58.97
CA LEU A 170 64.73 14.64 -58.94
C LEU A 170 64.56 14.13 -57.51
N THR A 171 65.05 14.89 -56.51
CA THR A 171 65.08 14.47 -55.11
C THR A 171 64.17 15.28 -54.19
N ASP A 172 63.60 16.41 -54.66
CA ASP A 172 62.68 17.23 -53.86
C ASP A 172 61.54 17.89 -54.66
N ASP A 173 61.49 17.77 -56.00
CA ASP A 173 60.37 18.25 -56.83
C ASP A 173 59.31 17.14 -57.02
N PRO A 174 58.11 17.26 -56.45
CA PRO A 174 57.05 16.26 -56.62
C PRO A 174 56.56 16.11 -58.06
N ALA A 175 56.89 17.02 -58.98
CA ALA A 175 56.55 16.90 -60.40
C ALA A 175 57.61 16.12 -61.22
N HIS A 176 58.78 15.85 -60.66
CA HIS A 176 59.91 15.19 -61.35
C HIS A 176 60.62 14.15 -60.46
N CYS A 177 59.90 13.51 -59.55
CA CYS A 177 60.51 12.73 -58.47
C CYS A 177 61.13 11.41 -58.97
N GLY A 178 62.44 11.23 -58.75
CA GLY A 178 63.23 10.07 -59.19
C GLY A 178 63.59 10.06 -60.68
N ALA A 179 62.74 10.62 -61.55
CA ALA A 179 63.03 10.81 -62.97
C ALA A 179 62.18 11.94 -63.57
N CYS A 180 62.68 12.54 -64.65
CA CYS A 180 61.98 13.60 -65.37
C CYS A 180 60.55 13.22 -65.77
N GLY A 181 59.59 14.09 -65.43
CA GLY A 181 58.16 13.91 -65.73
C GLY A 181 57.43 12.95 -64.80
N THR A 182 58.12 12.39 -63.79
CA THR A 182 57.51 11.51 -62.79
C THR A 182 56.79 12.33 -61.75
N VAL A 183 55.51 12.59 -61.99
CA VAL A 183 54.64 13.31 -61.04
C VAL A 183 54.18 12.37 -59.93
N CYS A 184 54.37 12.78 -58.69
CA CYS A 184 53.81 12.09 -57.54
C CYS A 184 52.28 12.23 -57.54
N ALA A 185 51.59 11.11 -57.74
CA ALA A 185 50.13 11.02 -57.79
C ALA A 185 49.62 9.95 -56.80
N LEU A 186 50.04 10.07 -55.55
CA LEU A 186 49.62 9.19 -54.46
C LEU A 186 48.14 9.45 -54.11
N ALA A 187 47.39 8.40 -53.79
CA ALA A 187 45.95 8.47 -53.50
C ALA A 187 45.68 9.17 -52.17
N ASN A 188 44.64 10.01 -52.11
CA ASN A 188 44.18 10.71 -50.90
C ASN A 188 45.26 11.57 -50.19
N VAL A 189 46.27 12.02 -50.94
CA VAL A 189 47.33 12.91 -50.48
C VAL A 189 47.01 14.33 -50.93
N ALA A 190 46.98 15.28 -50.00
CA ALA A 190 46.74 16.70 -50.28
C ALA A 190 48.01 17.42 -50.72
N THR A 191 49.16 17.02 -50.16
CA THR A 191 50.48 17.54 -50.56
C THR A 191 51.45 16.37 -50.69
N HIS A 192 51.94 16.15 -51.91
CA HIS A 192 52.96 15.15 -52.21
C HIS A 192 54.36 15.70 -51.91
N GLY A 193 55.21 14.89 -51.30
CA GLY A 193 56.64 15.15 -51.13
C GLY A 193 57.48 14.34 -52.11
N CYS A 194 58.77 14.67 -52.19
CA CYS A 194 59.74 13.92 -52.95
C CYS A 194 61.05 13.78 -52.15
N THR A 195 61.67 12.61 -52.23
CA THR A 195 63.00 12.32 -51.67
C THR A 195 63.82 11.53 -52.69
N SER A 196 65.11 11.32 -52.42
CA SER A 196 65.95 10.42 -53.21
C SER A 196 65.45 8.96 -53.24
N ALA A 197 64.58 8.58 -52.30
CA ALA A 197 63.93 7.27 -52.26
C ALA A 197 62.59 7.21 -53.03
N GLY A 198 62.12 8.33 -53.59
CA GLY A 198 60.87 8.42 -54.36
C GLY A 198 59.83 9.36 -53.74
N CYS A 199 58.59 9.27 -54.23
CA CYS A 199 57.45 10.06 -53.77
C CYS A 199 57.12 9.77 -52.30
N THR A 200 56.87 10.82 -51.53
CA THR A 200 56.51 10.75 -50.11
C THR A 200 55.18 11.45 -49.84
N ILE A 201 54.61 11.21 -48.66
CA ILE A 201 53.38 11.85 -48.19
C ILE A 201 53.77 13.02 -47.30
N ALA A 202 53.43 14.26 -47.69
CA ALA A 202 53.65 15.43 -46.83
C ALA A 202 52.41 15.73 -45.97
N THR A 203 51.22 15.73 -46.58
CA THR A 203 49.93 15.82 -45.85
C THR A 203 48.84 15.03 -46.57
N CYS A 204 47.96 14.38 -45.81
CA CYS A 204 46.78 13.69 -46.32
C CYS A 204 45.64 14.67 -46.63
N THR A 205 44.72 14.26 -47.51
CA THR A 205 43.43 14.96 -47.65
C THR A 205 42.64 14.86 -46.35
N THR A 206 41.75 15.83 -46.11
CA THR A 206 40.82 15.79 -44.97
C THR A 206 40.17 14.40 -44.89
N ASP A 207 40.01 13.92 -43.66
CA ASP A 207 39.41 12.61 -43.33
C ASP A 207 40.25 11.37 -43.68
N HIS A 208 41.46 11.52 -44.24
CA HIS A 208 42.35 10.40 -44.54
C HIS A 208 43.65 10.44 -43.74
N ALA A 209 44.23 9.28 -43.48
CA ALA A 209 45.54 9.15 -42.86
C ALA A 209 46.36 8.02 -43.49
N ASP A 210 47.68 8.14 -43.38
CA ASP A 210 48.67 7.10 -43.69
C ASP A 210 48.91 6.29 -42.41
N CYS A 211 48.30 5.11 -42.32
CA CYS A 211 48.29 4.29 -41.11
C CYS A 211 49.26 3.11 -41.15
N ASP A 212 49.84 2.80 -42.31
CA ASP A 212 50.90 1.80 -42.46
C ASP A 212 52.29 2.40 -42.73
N THR A 213 52.38 3.74 -42.84
CA THR A 213 53.60 4.53 -43.11
C THR A 213 54.22 4.27 -44.49
N THR A 214 53.48 3.65 -45.40
CA THR A 214 53.96 3.25 -46.72
C THR A 214 53.56 4.28 -47.76
N ALA A 215 54.44 5.24 -48.04
CA ALA A 215 54.15 6.29 -49.01
C ALA A 215 53.66 5.80 -50.39
N ALA A 216 53.97 4.57 -50.80
CA ALA A 216 53.59 4.02 -52.11
C ALA A 216 52.07 3.81 -52.30
N ASN A 217 51.28 3.59 -51.24
CA ASN A 217 49.82 3.38 -51.35
C ASN A 217 48.97 4.62 -50.96
N GLY A 218 49.62 5.71 -50.52
CA GLY A 218 48.96 6.99 -50.23
C GLY A 218 48.39 7.07 -48.81
N CYS A 219 47.38 7.91 -48.58
CA CYS A 219 46.66 7.95 -47.32
C CYS A 219 45.44 7.02 -47.40
N GLU A 220 45.69 5.75 -47.11
CA GLU A 220 44.84 4.62 -47.43
C GLU A 220 43.61 4.46 -46.51
N SER A 221 43.64 5.10 -45.35
CA SER A 221 42.63 4.91 -44.31
C SER A 221 41.64 6.08 -44.22
N ASN A 222 40.34 5.82 -44.37
CA ASN A 222 39.27 6.82 -44.23
C ASN A 222 38.79 6.90 -42.77
N LEU A 223 39.28 7.89 -42.02
CA LEU A 223 39.04 8.01 -40.59
C LEU A 223 37.56 8.13 -40.17
N PRO A 224 36.66 8.75 -40.97
CA PRO A 224 35.25 8.80 -40.60
C PRO A 224 34.45 7.51 -40.78
N THR A 225 34.94 6.55 -41.56
CA THR A 225 34.15 5.37 -41.97
C THR A 225 34.87 4.03 -41.84
N ASP A 226 36.19 4.01 -41.67
CA ASP A 226 36.97 2.77 -41.48
C ASP A 226 36.88 2.27 -40.03
N PRO A 227 36.26 1.11 -39.76
CA PRO A 227 36.19 0.54 -38.41
C PRO A 227 37.55 0.12 -37.82
N ASN A 228 38.61 -0.02 -38.63
CA ASN A 228 39.95 -0.35 -38.14
C ASN A 228 40.82 0.89 -37.84
N ASN A 229 40.43 2.07 -38.32
CA ASN A 229 41.16 3.32 -38.19
C ASN A 229 40.22 4.49 -37.82
N CYS A 230 39.25 4.24 -36.95
CA CYS A 230 38.14 5.16 -36.74
C CYS A 230 38.57 6.41 -35.97
N GLY A 231 38.59 7.58 -36.63
CA GLY A 231 39.04 8.86 -36.08
C GLY A 231 40.56 9.01 -35.90
N ALA A 232 41.33 7.92 -35.86
CA ALA A 232 42.79 7.90 -35.86
C ALA A 232 43.32 6.54 -36.34
N CYS A 233 44.54 6.53 -36.87
CA CYS A 233 45.23 5.29 -37.25
C CYS A 233 45.33 4.31 -36.09
N GLY A 234 45.04 3.04 -36.36
CA GLY A 234 45.07 1.97 -35.36
C GLY A 234 43.95 2.02 -34.32
N ASN A 235 43.05 3.02 -34.35
CA ASN A 235 41.87 3.05 -33.48
C ASN A 235 40.79 2.10 -34.00
N LYS A 236 41.04 0.81 -33.82
CA LYS A 236 40.11 -0.25 -34.19
C LYS A 236 38.91 -0.25 -33.24
N CYS A 237 37.72 -0.17 -33.81
CA CYS A 237 36.48 -0.31 -33.06
C CYS A 237 36.35 -1.75 -32.55
N THR A 238 36.54 -1.93 -31.24
CA THR A 238 36.30 -3.19 -30.54
C THR A 238 35.11 -3.02 -29.61
N LEU A 239 33.98 -3.61 -29.96
CA LEU A 239 32.75 -3.56 -29.18
C LEU A 239 32.40 -4.98 -28.72
N ALA A 240 32.06 -5.15 -27.45
CA ALA A 240 31.69 -6.46 -26.92
C ALA A 240 30.37 -6.94 -27.54
N HIS A 241 30.34 -8.18 -28.01
CA HIS A 241 29.14 -8.84 -28.56
C HIS A 241 28.41 -8.06 -29.66
N ALA A 242 29.14 -7.25 -30.42
CA ALA A 242 28.58 -6.36 -31.42
C ALA A 242 29.45 -6.28 -32.66
N THR A 243 28.81 -6.08 -33.82
CA THR A 243 29.50 -5.71 -35.05
C THR A 243 29.76 -4.19 -35.04
N PRO A 244 31.03 -3.73 -35.06
CA PRO A 244 31.35 -2.31 -35.03
C PRO A 244 31.12 -1.62 -36.38
N LYS A 245 30.76 -0.34 -36.32
CA LYS A 245 30.69 0.60 -37.45
C LYS A 245 31.42 1.89 -37.08
N CYS A 246 32.14 2.50 -38.01
CA CYS A 246 32.66 3.85 -37.83
C CYS A 246 31.72 4.85 -38.52
N VAL A 247 31.21 5.81 -37.76
CA VAL A 247 30.36 6.90 -38.27
C VAL A 247 30.88 8.21 -37.72
N SER A 248 31.20 9.14 -38.63
CA SER A 248 31.68 10.48 -38.25
C SER A 248 32.85 10.41 -37.25
N SER A 249 33.79 9.50 -37.51
CA SER A 249 35.00 9.29 -36.70
C SER A 249 34.73 8.78 -35.27
N LYS A 250 33.58 8.13 -35.05
CA LYS A 250 33.22 7.48 -33.78
C LYS A 250 32.81 6.03 -34.01
N CYS A 251 33.24 5.16 -33.10
CA CYS A 251 32.78 3.78 -33.06
C CYS A 251 31.33 3.72 -32.59
N GLU A 252 30.48 3.09 -33.37
CA GLU A 252 29.06 2.85 -33.12
C GLU A 252 28.73 1.36 -33.31
N ILE A 253 27.62 0.91 -32.73
CA ILE A 253 27.12 -0.46 -32.90
C ILE A 253 26.34 -0.54 -34.22
N ALA A 254 26.76 -1.42 -35.14
CA ALA A 254 26.02 -1.70 -36.37
C ALA A 254 24.84 -2.65 -36.10
N SER A 255 25.11 -3.70 -35.33
CA SER A 255 24.17 -4.74 -34.93
C SER A 255 24.77 -5.56 -33.80
N CYS A 256 23.91 -6.09 -32.92
CA CYS A 256 24.31 -7.04 -31.89
C CYS A 256 24.52 -8.45 -32.45
N ASP A 257 25.41 -9.20 -31.81
CA ASP A 257 25.55 -10.64 -32.03
C ASP A 257 24.27 -11.37 -31.60
N ALA A 258 24.00 -12.53 -32.18
CA ALA A 258 22.81 -13.31 -31.84
C ALA A 258 22.78 -13.67 -30.34
N GLY A 259 21.66 -13.37 -29.68
CA GLY A 259 21.49 -13.57 -28.23
C GLY A 259 21.99 -12.42 -27.36
N TYR A 260 22.36 -11.28 -27.95
CA TYR A 260 22.74 -10.07 -27.24
C TYR A 260 21.86 -8.88 -27.67
N VAL A 261 21.56 -8.01 -26.71
CA VAL A 261 20.76 -6.80 -26.89
C VAL A 261 21.52 -5.60 -26.33
N ASP A 262 21.46 -4.48 -27.04
CA ASP A 262 21.95 -3.17 -26.61
C ASP A 262 20.79 -2.40 -25.94
N LEU A 263 20.78 -2.41 -24.60
CA LEU A 263 19.68 -1.85 -23.81
C LEU A 263 19.89 -0.37 -23.51
N ASP A 264 21.12 0.06 -23.24
CA ASP A 264 21.45 1.44 -22.88
C ASP A 264 21.85 2.33 -24.08
N LYS A 265 22.04 1.75 -25.26
CA LYS A 265 22.46 2.41 -26.51
C LYS A 265 23.83 3.06 -26.40
N ASN A 266 24.66 2.58 -25.49
CA ASN A 266 26.00 3.08 -25.29
C ASN A 266 27.00 2.21 -26.05
N PRO A 267 27.64 2.72 -27.11
CA PRO A 267 28.61 1.93 -27.87
C PRO A 267 29.84 1.54 -27.04
N ALA A 268 30.12 2.18 -25.90
CA ALA A 268 31.32 1.91 -25.09
C ALA A 268 31.33 0.52 -24.42
N ASN A 269 30.17 -0.05 -24.10
CA ASN A 269 30.00 -1.37 -23.49
C ASN A 269 29.48 -2.43 -24.47
N GLY A 270 29.22 -2.06 -25.74
CA GLY A 270 28.78 -3.01 -26.77
C GLY A 270 27.32 -3.43 -26.57
N CYS A 271 26.97 -4.65 -26.98
CA CYS A 271 25.66 -5.24 -26.69
C CYS A 271 25.76 -6.05 -25.40
N GLU A 272 25.40 -5.40 -24.32
CA GLU A 272 25.75 -5.76 -22.96
C GLU A 272 24.80 -6.79 -22.33
N TYR A 273 23.61 -6.97 -22.89
CA TYR A 273 22.60 -7.85 -22.32
C TYR A 273 22.46 -9.18 -23.07
N SER A 274 22.90 -10.27 -22.44
CA SER A 274 22.75 -11.63 -22.97
C SER A 274 21.33 -12.16 -22.76
N CYS A 275 20.47 -12.05 -23.78
CA CYS A 275 19.09 -12.51 -23.75
C CYS A 275 18.62 -13.03 -25.12
N THR A 276 17.86 -14.12 -25.11
CA THR A 276 17.26 -14.70 -26.32
C THR A 276 15.75 -14.51 -26.28
N SER A 277 15.24 -13.54 -27.06
CA SER A 277 13.80 -13.26 -27.08
C SER A 277 13.03 -14.47 -27.59
N SER A 278 11.89 -14.75 -26.96
CA SER A 278 10.97 -15.79 -27.43
C SER A 278 9.61 -15.20 -27.78
N THR A 279 8.83 -15.90 -28.59
CA THR A 279 7.51 -15.43 -29.02
C THR A 279 6.50 -15.62 -27.88
N GLY A 280 6.16 -14.55 -27.17
CA GLY A 280 5.19 -14.55 -26.08
C GLY A 280 4.93 -13.15 -25.54
N ASP A 281 3.79 -12.97 -24.87
CA ASP A 281 3.54 -11.79 -24.04
C ASP A 281 4.43 -11.90 -22.78
N ASP A 282 5.29 -10.92 -22.55
CA ASP A 282 6.09 -10.82 -21.33
C ASP A 282 5.26 -10.14 -20.23
N LYS A 283 4.72 -10.94 -19.31
CA LYS A 283 4.00 -10.44 -18.14
C LYS A 283 4.75 -10.89 -16.90
N PRO A 284 4.82 -10.04 -15.84
CA PRO A 284 5.50 -10.43 -14.62
C PRO A 284 4.96 -11.75 -14.08
N ASP A 285 5.84 -12.72 -13.88
CA ASP A 285 5.48 -14.08 -13.46
C ASP A 285 6.45 -14.68 -12.42
N ASP A 286 6.21 -15.92 -11.99
CA ASP A 286 7.00 -16.56 -10.94
C ASP A 286 8.37 -17.07 -11.43
N GLY A 287 8.58 -17.11 -12.76
CA GLY A 287 9.84 -17.46 -13.39
C GLY A 287 10.84 -16.32 -13.39
N PHE A 288 10.38 -15.08 -13.18
CA PHE A 288 11.20 -13.87 -13.19
C PHE A 288 12.05 -13.75 -14.46
N GLY A 289 11.49 -14.16 -15.60
CA GLY A 289 12.21 -14.21 -16.87
C GLY A 289 11.88 -13.00 -17.74
N ASP A 290 12.89 -12.41 -18.36
CA ASP A 290 12.72 -11.41 -19.41
C ASP A 290 12.60 -12.14 -20.76
N THR A 291 11.37 -12.25 -21.24
CA THR A 291 10.96 -13.01 -22.42
C THR A 291 11.12 -12.19 -23.70
N ASN A 292 10.92 -10.87 -23.62
CA ASN A 292 11.01 -9.96 -24.76
C ASN A 292 12.38 -9.27 -24.88
N CYS A 293 13.27 -9.48 -23.91
CA CYS A 293 14.61 -8.91 -23.78
C CYS A 293 14.64 -7.39 -23.67
N ASP A 294 13.67 -6.78 -22.98
CA ASP A 294 13.62 -5.33 -22.74
C ASP A 294 14.28 -4.87 -21.43
N GLY A 295 14.89 -5.81 -20.68
CA GLY A 295 15.70 -5.56 -19.50
C GLY A 295 14.95 -5.68 -18.18
N ILE A 296 13.67 -6.07 -18.20
CA ILE A 296 12.87 -6.33 -17.00
C ILE A 296 12.07 -7.63 -17.14
N ASP A 297 11.59 -8.17 -16.01
CA ASP A 297 10.52 -9.17 -15.99
C ASP A 297 9.17 -8.43 -16.17
N GLY A 298 8.52 -8.61 -17.32
CA GLY A 298 7.38 -7.82 -17.78
C GLY A 298 7.66 -7.05 -19.08
N ASP A 299 6.75 -6.14 -19.46
CA ASP A 299 6.87 -5.34 -20.69
C ASP A 299 7.04 -3.85 -20.33
N LEU A 300 8.25 -3.32 -20.58
CA LEU A 300 8.64 -1.95 -20.27
C LEU A 300 7.71 -0.93 -20.93
N THR A 301 7.19 -1.25 -22.12
CA THR A 301 6.28 -0.35 -22.85
C THR A 301 4.87 -0.33 -22.24
N LYS A 302 4.49 -1.39 -21.53
CA LYS A 302 3.19 -1.55 -20.84
C LYS A 302 3.27 -1.26 -19.32
N ALA A 303 4.40 -0.78 -18.83
CA ALA A 303 4.63 -0.52 -17.42
C ALA A 303 4.34 0.93 -17.00
N VAL A 304 3.85 1.09 -15.77
CA VAL A 304 3.89 2.32 -14.96
C VAL A 304 4.62 2.00 -13.66
N PHE A 305 5.73 2.66 -13.42
CA PHE A 305 6.60 2.40 -12.27
C PHE A 305 6.20 3.23 -11.05
N VAL A 306 6.30 2.60 -9.87
CA VAL A 306 6.01 3.22 -8.58
C VAL A 306 7.06 2.81 -7.54
N SER A 307 7.58 3.77 -6.79
CA SER A 307 8.58 3.55 -5.74
C SER A 307 8.29 4.41 -4.52
N PRO A 308 8.51 3.94 -3.27
CA PRO A 308 8.32 4.76 -2.08
C PRO A 308 9.18 6.04 -2.05
N THR A 309 10.28 6.08 -2.83
CA THR A 309 11.15 7.25 -2.99
C THR A 309 10.79 8.12 -4.21
N GLY A 310 9.73 7.77 -4.95
CA GLY A 310 9.24 8.53 -6.11
C GLY A 310 8.52 9.83 -5.73
N ASP A 311 7.87 10.45 -6.73
CA ASP A 311 7.12 11.71 -6.57
C ASP A 311 5.81 11.68 -7.38
N ASP A 312 4.67 11.93 -6.74
CA ASP A 312 3.35 11.95 -7.41
C ASP A 312 3.08 13.23 -8.22
N THR A 313 3.88 14.26 -7.98
CA THR A 313 3.77 15.60 -8.57
C THR A 313 4.67 15.74 -9.80
N THR A 314 5.91 15.28 -9.69
CA THR A 314 6.93 15.42 -10.75
C THR A 314 7.27 14.11 -11.44
N GLY A 315 6.85 12.96 -10.89
CA GLY A 315 6.99 11.66 -11.52
C GLY A 315 6.13 11.54 -12.78
N ASP A 316 6.62 10.76 -13.75
CA ASP A 316 5.93 10.45 -15.00
C ASP A 316 5.62 8.96 -15.16
N GLY A 317 5.96 8.15 -14.15
CA GLY A 317 5.71 6.71 -14.13
C GLY A 317 6.73 5.90 -14.92
N THR A 318 7.89 6.48 -15.28
CA THR A 318 9.04 5.75 -15.82
C THR A 318 9.95 5.22 -14.70
N MET A 319 10.85 4.28 -15.01
CA MET A 319 11.82 3.74 -14.03
C MET A 319 12.68 4.84 -13.37
N THR A 320 13.00 5.91 -14.10
CA THR A 320 13.84 7.01 -13.61
C THR A 320 13.07 8.08 -12.85
N LYS A 321 11.75 8.20 -13.07
CA LYS A 321 10.84 9.13 -12.40
C LYS A 321 9.54 8.43 -12.00
N PRO A 322 9.61 7.44 -11.11
CA PRO A 322 8.44 6.67 -10.71
C PRO A 322 7.47 7.54 -9.89
N TYR A 323 6.19 7.16 -9.91
CA TYR A 323 5.23 7.72 -8.96
C TYR A 323 5.54 7.25 -7.53
N ARG A 324 5.04 7.97 -6.53
CA ARG A 324 5.29 7.66 -5.12
C ARG A 324 4.25 6.70 -4.54
N THR A 325 2.97 6.91 -4.88
CA THR A 325 1.85 6.16 -4.31
C THR A 325 1.26 5.16 -5.30
N LEU A 326 0.80 4.02 -4.79
CA LEU A 326 0.12 3.00 -5.60
C LEU A 326 -1.16 3.57 -6.19
N THR A 327 -1.90 4.35 -5.40
CA THR A 327 -3.12 5.03 -5.84
C THR A 327 -2.90 5.87 -7.10
N LYS A 328 -1.81 6.65 -7.16
CA LYS A 328 -1.46 7.47 -8.32
C LYS A 328 -1.10 6.60 -9.53
N ALA A 329 -0.23 5.61 -9.34
CA ALA A 329 0.22 4.73 -10.41
C ALA A 329 -0.94 3.93 -11.03
N ILE A 330 -1.82 3.33 -10.21
CA ILE A 330 -2.99 2.57 -10.67
C ILE A 330 -3.93 3.44 -11.49
N THR A 331 -4.17 4.68 -11.08
CA THR A 331 -5.04 5.62 -11.81
C THR A 331 -4.49 5.94 -13.19
N VAL A 332 -3.17 6.17 -13.29
CA VAL A 332 -2.49 6.44 -14.57
C VAL A 332 -2.46 5.20 -15.45
N ALA A 333 -2.14 4.05 -14.87
CA ALA A 333 -2.08 2.76 -15.57
C ALA A 333 -3.44 2.38 -16.19
N ALA A 334 -4.53 2.56 -15.44
CA ALA A 334 -5.89 2.30 -15.93
C ALA A 334 -6.25 3.14 -17.16
N THR A 335 -5.83 4.41 -17.18
CA THR A 335 -6.09 5.32 -18.32
C THR A 335 -5.23 4.94 -19.53
N ALA A 336 -4.00 4.49 -19.29
CA ALA A 336 -3.05 4.11 -20.33
C ALA A 336 -3.18 2.66 -20.81
N SER A 337 -4.07 1.86 -20.21
CA SER A 337 -4.16 0.39 -20.41
C SER A 337 -2.83 -0.31 -20.16
N LYS A 338 -2.22 0.01 -19.02
CA LYS A 338 -0.91 -0.46 -18.55
C LYS A 338 -1.05 -1.16 -17.20
N ASP A 339 0.01 -1.83 -16.79
CA ASP A 339 0.17 -2.43 -15.47
C ASP A 339 1.07 -1.58 -14.56
N VAL A 340 1.02 -1.82 -13.26
CA VAL A 340 1.82 -1.12 -12.24
C VAL A 340 2.93 -2.02 -11.71
N TYR A 341 4.17 -1.57 -11.81
CA TYR A 341 5.37 -2.27 -11.33
C TYR A 341 5.94 -1.55 -10.12
N ALA A 342 5.91 -2.22 -8.97
CA ALA A 342 6.22 -1.65 -7.68
C ALA A 342 7.58 -2.11 -7.17
N ASP A 343 8.42 -1.12 -6.86
CA ASP A 343 9.69 -1.27 -6.17
C ASP A 343 9.51 -1.92 -4.79
N LYS A 344 10.62 -2.38 -4.21
CA LYS A 344 10.68 -2.83 -2.83
C LYS A 344 10.49 -1.65 -1.89
N GLY A 345 9.97 -1.92 -0.70
CA GLY A 345 9.75 -0.92 0.34
C GLY A 345 8.30 -0.78 0.75
N VAL A 346 7.97 0.30 1.47
CA VAL A 346 6.67 0.43 2.15
C VAL A 346 5.83 1.54 1.52
N TYR A 347 4.67 1.16 1.01
CA TYR A 347 3.63 2.05 0.52
C TYR A 347 2.58 2.24 1.61
N VAL A 348 2.38 3.48 2.03
CA VAL A 348 1.38 3.86 3.04
C VAL A 348 0.24 4.57 2.34
N ASP A 349 -0.86 3.84 2.13
CA ASP A 349 -2.10 4.31 1.51
C ASP A 349 -3.26 3.97 2.45
N THR A 350 -4.23 4.86 2.64
CA THR A 350 -5.38 4.55 3.52
C THR A 350 -6.16 3.31 3.04
N SER A 351 -6.27 3.14 1.73
CA SER A 351 -6.79 1.95 1.06
C SER A 351 -6.34 1.99 -0.40
N VAL A 352 -5.76 0.90 -0.90
CA VAL A 352 -5.40 0.75 -2.32
C VAL A 352 -6.60 0.18 -3.07
N ASN A 353 -7.21 1.00 -3.93
CA ASN A 353 -8.31 0.55 -4.78
C ASN A 353 -7.75 0.09 -6.12
N LEU A 354 -7.90 -1.20 -6.44
CA LEU A 354 -7.48 -1.75 -7.72
C LEU A 354 -8.40 -1.27 -8.84
N ALA A 355 -7.83 -1.06 -10.02
CA ALA A 355 -8.57 -0.66 -11.21
C ALA A 355 -8.85 -1.85 -12.13
N ASP A 356 -9.96 -1.74 -12.86
CA ASP A 356 -10.42 -2.75 -13.81
C ASP A 356 -9.41 -2.99 -14.94
N GLY A 357 -8.88 -4.21 -15.04
CA GLY A 357 -7.91 -4.61 -16.05
C GLY A 357 -6.46 -4.16 -15.81
N VAL A 358 -6.12 -3.66 -14.62
CA VAL A 358 -4.75 -3.26 -14.24
C VAL A 358 -4.13 -4.31 -13.34
N GLY A 359 -3.05 -4.94 -13.77
CA GLY A 359 -2.19 -5.75 -12.91
C GLY A 359 -1.29 -4.87 -12.04
N VAL A 360 -1.13 -5.26 -10.78
CA VAL A 360 -0.26 -4.58 -9.81
C VAL A 360 0.73 -5.61 -9.28
N TYR A 361 2.01 -5.44 -9.65
CA TYR A 361 3.06 -6.42 -9.41
C TYR A 361 4.15 -5.81 -8.52
N GLY A 362 4.36 -6.44 -7.37
CA GLY A 362 5.49 -6.16 -6.49
C GLY A 362 6.71 -7.00 -6.85
N GLY A 363 7.76 -6.85 -6.05
CA GLY A 363 8.98 -7.65 -6.17
C GLY A 363 10.06 -7.02 -7.04
N TYR A 364 9.91 -5.77 -7.47
CA TYR A 364 10.97 -5.06 -8.18
C TYR A 364 11.97 -4.43 -7.21
N ASP A 365 13.19 -4.21 -7.68
CA ASP A 365 14.26 -3.51 -6.97
C ASP A 365 14.90 -2.50 -7.90
N SER A 366 14.67 -1.21 -7.63
CA SER A 366 15.24 -0.11 -8.41
C SER A 366 16.75 0.08 -8.23
N THR A 367 17.35 -0.60 -7.25
CA THR A 367 18.78 -0.50 -6.90
C THR A 367 19.62 -1.64 -7.45
N THR A 368 18.99 -2.75 -7.82
CA THR A 368 19.66 -3.91 -8.40
C THR A 368 19.03 -4.24 -9.75
N PRO A 369 19.78 -4.15 -10.87
CA PRO A 369 19.22 -4.44 -12.16
C PRO A 369 18.88 -5.92 -12.32
N PHE A 370 18.02 -6.21 -13.29
CA PHE A 370 17.77 -7.57 -13.72
C PHE A 370 19.10 -8.25 -14.10
N SER A 371 19.24 -9.54 -13.83
CA SER A 371 20.51 -10.23 -13.99
C SER A 371 21.03 -10.11 -15.44
N GLY A 372 22.15 -9.40 -15.61
CA GLY A 372 22.77 -9.13 -16.91
C GLY A 372 22.33 -7.82 -17.57
N ALA A 373 21.28 -7.16 -17.09
CA ALA A 373 20.86 -5.86 -17.60
C ALA A 373 21.74 -4.71 -17.03
N PRO A 374 21.85 -3.57 -17.74
CA PRO A 374 22.58 -2.40 -17.27
C PRO A 374 22.01 -1.80 -15.97
N ALA A 375 22.82 -1.00 -15.29
CA ALA A 375 22.35 -0.18 -14.18
C ALA A 375 21.21 0.76 -14.62
N GLY A 376 20.17 0.88 -13.80
CA GLY A 376 18.99 1.70 -14.07
C GLY A 376 17.74 0.91 -14.50
N TYR A 377 17.91 -0.35 -14.88
CA TYR A 377 16.81 -1.32 -15.02
C TYR A 377 16.42 -1.89 -13.65
N TRP A 378 15.18 -2.31 -13.49
CA TRP A 378 14.66 -2.82 -12.22
C TRP A 378 14.65 -4.34 -12.23
N GLY A 379 15.40 -4.98 -11.34
CA GLY A 379 15.40 -6.44 -11.19
C GLY A 379 14.17 -6.90 -10.41
N ARG A 380 13.58 -8.02 -10.80
CA ARG A 380 12.45 -8.63 -10.08
C ARG A 380 12.84 -9.94 -9.42
N GLY A 381 12.30 -10.21 -8.23
CA GLY A 381 12.51 -11.47 -7.53
C GLY A 381 11.76 -11.58 -6.22
N ALA A 382 11.53 -12.81 -5.76
CA ALA A 382 10.78 -13.09 -4.54
C ALA A 382 11.42 -12.53 -3.25
N ALA A 383 12.73 -12.22 -3.26
CA ALA A 383 13.43 -11.61 -2.12
C ALA A 383 13.16 -10.10 -1.99
N ASN A 384 12.68 -9.45 -3.05
CA ASN A 384 12.37 -8.04 -3.06
C ASN A 384 10.97 -7.86 -2.48
N VAL A 385 10.86 -7.21 -1.31
CA VAL A 385 9.59 -7.12 -0.59
C VAL A 385 8.94 -5.76 -0.82
N SER A 386 7.85 -5.75 -1.59
CA SER A 386 6.93 -4.61 -1.70
C SER A 386 5.83 -4.75 -0.65
N LYS A 387 5.66 -3.74 0.21
CA LYS A 387 4.73 -3.78 1.35
C LYS A 387 3.66 -2.71 1.25
N ILE A 388 2.39 -3.10 1.38
CA ILE A 388 1.24 -2.20 1.54
C ILE A 388 0.89 -2.13 3.03
N THR A 389 0.92 -0.93 3.60
CA THR A 389 0.38 -0.64 4.94
C THR A 389 -0.88 0.19 4.80
N GLY A 390 -2.01 -0.49 4.90
CA GLY A 390 -3.35 0.05 4.72
C GLY A 390 -4.03 0.53 5.99
N GLY A 391 -5.18 1.18 5.84
CA GLY A 391 -6.15 1.39 6.91
C GLY A 391 -6.85 0.09 7.30
N THR A 392 -8.02 0.19 7.91
CA THR A 392 -8.83 -0.97 8.31
C THR A 392 -9.36 -1.78 7.12
N LEU A 393 -9.40 -1.18 5.93
CA LEU A 393 -9.47 -1.89 4.65
C LEU A 393 -8.20 -1.56 3.87
N ALA A 394 -7.29 -2.53 3.68
CA ALA A 394 -6.00 -2.25 3.06
C ALA A 394 -6.06 -2.24 1.52
N VAL A 395 -6.73 -3.22 0.91
CA VAL A 395 -6.88 -3.31 -0.55
C VAL A 395 -8.32 -3.64 -0.92
N ALA A 396 -8.84 -2.97 -1.95
CA ALA A 396 -10.18 -3.19 -2.47
C ALA A 396 -10.18 -3.47 -3.98
N ALA A 397 -10.82 -4.58 -4.38
CA ALA A 397 -11.01 -5.04 -5.74
C ALA A 397 -12.52 -5.13 -6.04
N VAL A 398 -13.12 -4.00 -6.43
CA VAL A 398 -14.58 -3.85 -6.50
C VAL A 398 -15.04 -3.58 -7.93
N GLY A 399 -15.99 -4.38 -8.43
CA GLY A 399 -16.64 -4.12 -9.72
C GLY A 399 -15.76 -4.42 -10.93
N LEU A 400 -14.83 -5.38 -10.82
CA LEU A 400 -13.92 -5.74 -11.91
C LEU A 400 -14.67 -6.51 -13.02
N THR A 401 -14.32 -6.21 -14.27
CA THR A 401 -14.85 -6.80 -15.51
C THR A 401 -13.77 -7.33 -16.45
N LYS A 402 -12.49 -7.08 -16.13
CA LYS A 402 -11.31 -7.54 -16.86
C LYS A 402 -10.30 -8.16 -15.89
N PRO A 403 -9.46 -9.11 -16.35
CA PRO A 403 -8.43 -9.71 -15.51
C PRO A 403 -7.57 -8.66 -14.81
N THR A 404 -7.55 -8.71 -13.48
CA THR A 404 -6.80 -7.82 -12.59
C THR A 404 -6.03 -8.71 -11.63
N MET A 405 -4.72 -8.47 -11.53
CA MET A 405 -3.82 -9.26 -10.70
C MET A 405 -3.21 -8.39 -9.60
N LEU A 406 -3.07 -8.98 -8.41
CA LEU A 406 -2.22 -8.44 -7.35
C LEU A 406 -1.18 -9.50 -6.99
N ASP A 407 0.09 -9.16 -7.16
CA ASP A 407 1.19 -10.13 -7.09
C ASP A 407 2.37 -9.66 -6.25
N LEU A 408 2.97 -10.59 -5.48
CA LEU A 408 4.16 -10.39 -4.64
C LEU A 408 4.12 -9.16 -3.70
N PHE A 409 2.98 -8.92 -3.03
CA PHE A 409 2.91 -7.92 -1.96
C PHE A 409 2.82 -8.54 -0.57
N THR A 410 3.45 -7.89 0.41
CA THR A 410 3.08 -8.04 1.82
C THR A 410 2.07 -6.96 2.19
N ILE A 411 0.83 -7.34 2.49
CA ILE A 411 -0.30 -6.46 2.72
C ILE A 411 -0.65 -6.51 4.21
N THR A 412 -0.73 -5.36 4.88
CA THR A 412 -1.13 -5.26 6.28
C THR A 412 -2.26 -4.25 6.43
N SER A 413 -3.40 -4.65 7.01
CA SER A 413 -4.46 -3.72 7.42
C SER A 413 -4.29 -3.27 8.86
N ALA A 414 -4.74 -2.06 9.16
CA ALA A 414 -4.75 -1.51 10.51
C ALA A 414 -5.76 -2.24 11.41
N ASN A 415 -5.55 -2.18 12.72
CA ASN A 415 -6.54 -2.66 13.69
C ASN A 415 -7.80 -1.79 13.64
N GLY A 416 -8.96 -2.42 13.78
CA GLY A 416 -10.24 -1.76 13.94
C GLY A 416 -10.31 -0.98 15.25
N SER A 417 -10.95 0.17 15.19
CA SER A 417 -11.31 0.97 16.37
C SER A 417 -12.76 0.72 16.80
N THR A 418 -13.23 1.41 17.82
CA THR A 418 -14.66 1.45 18.13
C THR A 418 -15.32 2.54 17.28
N LEU A 419 -16.32 2.17 16.48
CA LEU A 419 -17.08 3.09 15.63
C LEU A 419 -17.94 4.04 16.47
N PRO A 420 -18.38 5.19 15.92
CA PRO A 420 -19.32 6.09 16.58
C PRO A 420 -20.67 5.44 16.96
N SER A 421 -21.04 4.33 16.32
CA SER A 421 -22.20 3.50 16.70
C SER A 421 -21.99 2.68 17.98
N GLY A 422 -20.75 2.65 18.48
CA GLY A 422 -20.26 1.80 19.56
C GLY A 422 -19.88 0.38 19.10
N GLU A 423 -20.11 0.04 17.83
CA GLU A 423 -19.70 -1.27 17.28
C GLU A 423 -18.21 -1.31 17.00
N GLY A 424 -17.62 -2.50 17.07
CA GLY A 424 -16.25 -2.72 16.66
C GLY A 424 -16.10 -2.60 15.14
N GLU A 425 -15.15 -1.78 14.71
CA GLU A 425 -14.77 -1.65 13.30
C GLU A 425 -14.09 -2.94 12.81
N PRO A 426 -14.43 -3.46 11.63
CA PRO A 426 -13.74 -4.60 11.06
C PRO A 426 -12.35 -4.22 10.55
N SER A 427 -11.42 -5.18 10.56
CA SER A 427 -10.14 -5.10 9.85
C SER A 427 -10.12 -6.13 8.71
N VAL A 428 -9.86 -5.65 7.50
CA VAL A 428 -9.92 -6.40 6.25
C VAL A 428 -8.63 -6.16 5.46
N GLY A 429 -7.87 -7.23 5.21
CA GLY A 429 -6.68 -7.19 4.38
C GLY A 429 -7.02 -6.88 2.92
N VAL A 430 -7.80 -7.77 2.29
CA VAL A 430 -8.26 -7.61 0.91
C VAL A 430 -9.78 -7.82 0.83
N LEU A 431 -10.49 -6.85 0.26
CA LEU A 431 -11.91 -6.97 -0.10
C LEU A 431 -12.04 -7.20 -1.60
N VAL A 432 -12.78 -8.23 -2.00
CA VAL A 432 -13.20 -8.47 -3.39
C VAL A 432 -14.72 -8.47 -3.43
N SER A 433 -15.31 -7.56 -4.21
CA SER A 433 -16.78 -7.44 -4.27
C SER A 433 -17.27 -7.19 -5.68
N SER A 434 -18.32 -7.91 -6.09
CA SER A 434 -18.99 -7.74 -7.38
C SER A 434 -18.04 -7.80 -8.59
N SER A 435 -17.02 -8.66 -8.56
CA SER A 435 -15.89 -8.69 -9.50
C SER A 435 -15.84 -9.94 -10.40
N GLY A 436 -16.89 -10.76 -10.44
CA GLY A 436 -16.93 -11.97 -11.27
C GLY A 436 -15.74 -12.89 -10.99
N THR A 437 -15.13 -13.48 -12.03
CA THR A 437 -13.93 -14.35 -11.95
C THR A 437 -12.63 -13.60 -12.23
N TYR A 438 -12.64 -12.26 -12.16
CA TYR A 438 -11.58 -11.44 -12.77
C TYR A 438 -10.40 -11.13 -11.86
N PHE A 439 -10.48 -11.47 -10.57
CA PHE A 439 -9.42 -11.15 -9.61
C PHE A 439 -8.54 -12.36 -9.29
N THR A 440 -7.23 -12.16 -9.39
CA THR A 440 -6.21 -13.12 -8.95
C THR A 440 -5.27 -12.49 -7.94
N LEU A 441 -5.08 -13.17 -6.80
CA LEU A 441 -4.07 -12.84 -5.80
C LEU A 441 -2.97 -13.91 -5.85
N ARG A 442 -1.76 -13.53 -6.25
CA ARG A 442 -0.63 -14.46 -6.39
C ARG A 442 0.53 -14.06 -5.50
N GLY A 443 1.25 -15.04 -4.95
CA GLY A 443 2.53 -14.89 -4.25
C GLY A 443 2.51 -13.94 -3.04
N SER A 444 1.34 -13.46 -2.65
CA SER A 444 1.18 -12.34 -1.72
C SER A 444 0.94 -12.84 -0.30
N THR A 445 1.46 -12.08 0.66
CA THR A 445 1.21 -12.28 2.09
C THR A 445 0.21 -11.24 2.58
N VAL A 446 -0.93 -11.64 3.13
CA VAL A 446 -1.94 -10.74 3.70
C VAL A 446 -2.04 -10.95 5.20
N ILE A 447 -1.92 -9.87 5.96
CA ILE A 447 -1.98 -9.87 7.42
C ILE A 447 -3.06 -8.86 7.84
N ALA A 448 -4.21 -9.37 8.27
CA ALA A 448 -5.25 -8.52 8.80
C ALA A 448 -4.94 -8.07 10.23
N GLY A 449 -5.27 -6.82 10.54
CA GLY A 449 -5.30 -6.32 11.92
C GLY A 449 -6.42 -6.98 12.75
N ASN A 450 -6.43 -6.66 14.04
CA ASN A 450 -7.50 -7.09 14.95
C ASN A 450 -8.79 -6.29 14.68
N GLY A 451 -9.95 -6.90 14.89
CA GLY A 451 -11.22 -6.17 14.92
C GLY A 451 -11.34 -5.31 16.18
N GLY A 452 -12.04 -4.18 16.06
CA GLY A 452 -12.27 -3.26 17.19
C GLY A 452 -13.22 -3.83 18.23
N ASN A 453 -13.16 -3.36 19.47
CA ASN A 453 -14.09 -3.81 20.52
C ASN A 453 -15.41 -3.05 20.43
N GLY A 454 -16.51 -3.75 20.72
CA GLY A 454 -17.81 -3.15 20.93
C GLY A 454 -17.93 -2.52 22.32
N THR A 455 -18.71 -1.45 22.44
CA THR A 455 -18.98 -0.77 23.72
C THR A 455 -20.05 -1.47 24.54
N ASP A 456 -19.93 -1.39 25.86
CA ASP A 456 -20.98 -1.78 26.79
C ASP A 456 -22.25 -0.91 26.62
N GLY A 457 -23.39 -1.47 27.00
CA GLY A 457 -24.64 -0.75 27.07
C GLY A 457 -24.60 0.38 28.11
N ALA A 458 -25.43 1.40 27.91
CA ALA A 458 -25.64 2.42 28.94
C ALA A 458 -26.45 1.87 30.12
N SER A 459 -26.23 2.41 31.33
CA SER A 459 -26.98 2.01 32.52
C SER A 459 -28.47 2.37 32.40
N ALA A 460 -29.34 1.49 32.87
CA ALA A 460 -30.78 1.75 32.95
C ALA A 460 -31.15 2.65 34.13
N THR A 461 -32.28 3.36 34.01
CA THR A 461 -32.84 4.19 35.08
C THR A 461 -33.84 3.43 35.92
N SER A 462 -33.80 3.58 37.24
CA SER A 462 -34.84 3.03 38.12
C SER A 462 -36.15 3.79 37.96
N GLY A 463 -37.27 3.09 38.13
CA GLY A 463 -38.60 3.67 38.14
C GLY A 463 -38.84 4.54 39.37
N ALA A 464 -39.53 5.66 39.20
CA ALA A 464 -39.95 6.50 40.31
C ALA A 464 -41.03 5.81 41.17
N THR A 465 -40.93 6.00 42.49
CA THR A 465 -41.93 5.54 43.46
C THR A 465 -43.24 6.33 43.30
N GLY A 466 -44.38 5.64 43.42
CA GLY A 466 -45.70 6.29 43.42
C GLY A 466 -45.91 7.15 44.68
N SER A 467 -46.67 8.24 44.54
CA SER A 467 -46.96 9.11 45.68
C SER A 467 -47.99 8.48 46.61
N SER A 468 -47.87 8.74 47.91
CA SER A 468 -48.84 8.27 48.90
C SER A 468 -50.20 8.96 48.75
N GLY A 469 -51.28 8.23 49.04
CA GLY A 469 -52.60 8.83 49.23
C GLY A 469 -52.68 9.62 50.53
N THR A 470 -53.51 10.66 50.56
CA THR A 470 -53.67 11.47 51.79
C THR A 470 -54.66 10.81 52.76
N ALA A 471 -54.52 11.11 54.04
CA ALA A 471 -55.41 10.59 55.07
C ALA A 471 -56.82 11.18 54.94
N GLY A 472 -57.84 10.37 55.25
CA GLY A 472 -59.20 10.85 55.42
C GLY A 472 -59.34 11.63 56.72
N GLN A 473 -60.17 12.68 56.74
CA GLN A 473 -60.43 13.44 57.96
C GLN A 473 -61.20 12.62 59.00
N ASP A 474 -60.89 12.85 60.27
CA ASP A 474 -61.59 12.26 61.41
C ASP A 474 -63.08 12.66 61.44
N GLY A 475 -63.89 11.78 62.03
CA GLY A 475 -65.31 12.04 62.26
C GLY A 475 -65.52 13.27 63.15
N ARG A 476 -66.67 13.93 62.97
CA ARG A 476 -67.04 15.13 63.74
C ARG A 476 -68.53 15.26 63.94
N SER A 477 -68.91 15.84 65.07
CA SER A 477 -70.31 16.07 65.41
C SER A 477 -70.95 17.04 64.41
N ASN A 478 -72.22 16.81 64.08
CA ASN A 478 -73.00 17.66 63.19
C ASN A 478 -74.47 17.79 63.66
N GLY A 479 -74.96 19.01 63.86
CA GLY A 479 -76.39 19.27 64.07
C GLY A 479 -76.69 20.70 64.47
N SER A 480 -77.90 21.19 64.17
CA SER A 480 -78.30 22.60 64.38
C SER A 480 -78.76 22.94 65.81
N GLY A 481 -78.74 21.99 66.75
CA GLY A 481 -79.21 22.15 68.13
C GLY A 481 -78.11 22.58 69.10
N GLY A 482 -78.48 23.34 70.14
CA GLY A 482 -77.54 23.91 71.12
C GLY A 482 -76.59 22.86 71.72
N GLY A 483 -75.31 22.92 71.34
CA GLY A 483 -74.25 22.00 71.78
C GLY A 483 -73.75 21.03 70.70
N CYS A 484 -74.47 20.87 69.58
CA CYS A 484 -74.02 20.14 68.40
C CYS A 484 -73.34 21.15 67.45
N GLY A 485 -72.07 20.98 67.12
CA GLY A 485 -71.42 21.86 66.12
C GLY A 485 -72.03 21.65 64.73
N ASN A 486 -72.14 22.72 63.92
CA ASN A 486 -72.51 22.62 62.49
C ASN A 486 -71.27 22.36 61.64
N ASN A 487 -70.60 21.22 61.87
CA ASN A 487 -69.36 20.93 61.19
C ASN A 487 -69.62 20.43 59.75
N ALA A 488 -68.77 20.82 58.81
CA ALA A 488 -68.81 20.30 57.44
C ALA A 488 -68.61 18.77 57.40
N ALA A 489 -68.92 18.08 56.30
CA ALA A 489 -68.61 16.65 56.18
C ALA A 489 -67.09 16.42 56.16
N PRO A 490 -66.54 15.42 56.87
CA PRO A 490 -65.13 15.04 56.78
C PRO A 490 -64.70 14.82 55.33
N VAL A 491 -63.60 15.45 54.93
CA VAL A 491 -63.07 15.32 53.56
C VAL A 491 -62.35 13.98 53.43
N ALA A 492 -62.68 13.24 52.37
CA ALA A 492 -62.00 12.00 52.04
C ALA A 492 -60.57 12.24 51.57
N GLY A 493 -59.70 11.26 51.83
CA GLY A 493 -58.33 11.29 51.38
C GLY A 493 -58.26 11.32 49.85
N THR A 494 -57.39 12.17 49.31
CA THR A 494 -57.10 12.27 47.89
C THR A 494 -56.19 11.13 47.43
N ALA A 495 -56.39 10.70 46.19
CA ALA A 495 -55.52 9.72 45.53
C ALA A 495 -54.06 10.17 45.52
N GLY A 496 -53.15 9.22 45.76
CA GLY A 496 -51.75 9.39 45.44
C GLY A 496 -51.55 9.45 43.93
N VAL A 497 -50.76 10.40 43.44
CA VAL A 497 -50.43 10.48 42.02
C VAL A 497 -49.51 9.32 41.63
N GLY A 498 -49.83 8.62 40.53
CA GLY A 498 -48.91 7.66 39.93
C GLY A 498 -47.88 8.45 39.12
N GLY A 499 -46.61 8.41 39.52
CA GLY A 499 -45.54 9.17 38.86
C GLY A 499 -45.44 8.92 37.34
N CYS A 500 -46.00 7.81 36.86
CA CYS A 500 -46.05 7.43 35.45
C CYS A 500 -47.47 7.13 34.91
N GLY A 501 -48.53 7.55 35.59
CA GLY A 501 -49.90 7.55 35.04
C GLY A 501 -50.94 6.70 35.77
N ASN A 502 -50.54 5.76 36.63
CA ASN A 502 -51.48 4.97 37.44
C ASN A 502 -51.70 5.59 38.84
N ALA A 503 -52.62 6.55 38.96
CA ALA A 503 -53.01 7.11 40.25
C ALA A 503 -53.81 6.13 41.11
N GLY A 504 -53.68 6.30 42.43
CA GLY A 504 -54.58 5.69 43.40
C GLY A 504 -56.01 6.24 43.27
N ALA A 505 -56.88 5.84 44.18
CA ALA A 505 -58.26 6.33 44.21
C ALA A 505 -58.57 7.18 45.44
N ALA A 506 -59.54 8.09 45.31
CA ALA A 506 -60.03 8.85 46.45
C ALA A 506 -60.78 7.95 47.45
N GLY A 507 -60.66 8.26 48.74
CA GLY A 507 -61.42 7.59 49.79
C GLY A 507 -62.92 7.87 49.71
N GLY A 508 -63.72 7.06 50.41
CA GLY A 508 -65.16 7.22 50.52
C GLY A 508 -65.55 8.34 51.48
N ALA A 509 -66.63 9.03 51.18
CA ALA A 509 -67.21 10.05 52.04
C ALA A 509 -67.81 9.41 53.31
N ALA A 510 -67.64 10.10 54.43
CA ALA A 510 -68.22 9.68 55.70
C ALA A 510 -69.77 9.73 55.67
N GLY A 511 -70.40 8.72 56.26
CA GLY A 511 -71.85 8.72 56.49
C GLY A 511 -72.22 9.71 57.60
N GLN A 512 -73.45 10.23 57.57
CA GLN A 512 -73.99 11.15 58.57
C GLN A 512 -75.21 10.55 59.27
N GLY A 513 -75.26 10.57 60.60
CA GLY A 513 -76.42 10.07 61.34
C GLY A 513 -76.67 8.58 61.02
N THR A 514 -77.87 8.21 60.58
CA THR A 514 -78.15 6.83 60.14
C THR A 514 -77.58 6.46 58.76
N GLY A 515 -76.97 7.41 58.04
CA GLY A 515 -76.41 7.18 56.71
C GLY A 515 -75.13 6.36 56.73
N GLY A 516 -75.01 5.41 55.80
CA GLY A 516 -73.75 4.70 55.57
C GLY A 516 -72.69 5.58 54.93
N GLY A 517 -71.42 5.25 55.15
CA GLY A 517 -70.33 5.83 54.38
C GLY A 517 -70.34 5.30 52.95
N THR A 518 -69.81 6.06 52.01
CA THR A 518 -69.67 5.60 50.62
C THR A 518 -68.46 4.67 50.50
N ALA A 519 -68.48 3.78 49.50
CA ALA A 519 -67.27 3.07 49.12
C ALA A 519 -66.20 4.05 48.64
N GLY A 520 -64.93 3.68 48.80
CA GLY A 520 -63.84 4.36 48.12
C GLY A 520 -63.92 4.13 46.61
N ALA A 521 -63.26 4.99 45.83
CA ALA A 521 -63.21 4.81 44.39
C ALA A 521 -62.29 3.63 44.00
N THR A 522 -62.52 3.09 42.80
CA THR A 522 -61.60 2.14 42.16
C THR A 522 -60.46 2.91 41.53
N ALA A 523 -59.22 2.47 41.76
CA ALA A 523 -58.04 3.11 41.23
C ALA A 523 -57.79 2.75 39.77
N THR A 524 -56.96 3.56 39.11
CA THR A 524 -56.40 3.17 37.81
C THR A 524 -55.53 1.92 37.98
N GLY A 525 -55.69 0.91 37.11
CA GLY A 525 -55.11 -0.42 37.30
C GLY A 525 -55.99 -1.41 38.07
N GLY A 526 -57.24 -1.03 38.40
CA GLY A 526 -58.32 -1.98 38.73
C GLY A 526 -58.49 -2.33 40.20
N ALA A 527 -57.69 -1.77 41.10
CA ALA A 527 -57.85 -1.99 42.55
C ALA A 527 -59.15 -1.35 43.05
N THR A 528 -60.08 -2.18 43.51
CA THR A 528 -61.39 -1.75 44.00
C THR A 528 -61.27 -1.00 45.32
N GLY A 529 -62.08 0.05 45.48
CA GLY A 529 -62.21 0.74 46.75
C GLY A 529 -62.92 -0.09 47.80
N GLY A 530 -62.60 0.17 49.06
CA GLY A 530 -63.22 -0.51 50.19
C GLY A 530 -64.69 -0.11 50.33
N PRO A 531 -65.61 -1.07 50.51
CA PRO A 531 -66.98 -0.79 50.95
C PRO A 531 -67.04 0.16 52.16
N GLY A 532 -68.00 1.08 52.11
CA GLY A 532 -68.29 1.98 53.22
C GLY A 532 -69.04 1.28 54.36
N GLY A 533 -68.89 1.81 55.57
CA GLY A 533 -69.51 1.28 56.77
C GLY A 533 -71.00 1.62 56.86
N ALA A 534 -71.81 0.69 57.36
CA ALA A 534 -73.23 0.93 57.59
C ALA A 534 -73.45 1.99 58.69
N GLY A 535 -74.36 2.94 58.48
CA GLY A 535 -74.74 3.92 59.50
C GLY A 535 -75.53 3.28 60.64
N ALA A 536 -75.45 3.86 61.83
CA ALA A 536 -76.24 3.43 62.98
C ALA A 536 -76.84 4.65 63.66
N GLY A 537 -78.15 4.61 63.92
CA GLY A 537 -78.83 5.67 64.66
C GLY A 537 -79.44 5.13 65.94
N ALA A 538 -79.03 5.68 67.07
CA ALA A 538 -79.82 5.63 68.29
C ALA A 538 -79.38 6.72 69.29
N CYS A 539 -80.33 7.51 69.79
CA CYS A 539 -80.27 8.08 71.14
C CYS A 539 -81.69 8.32 71.69
N PRO A 540 -81.92 8.15 73.02
CA PRO A 540 -80.99 7.66 74.05
C PRO A 540 -81.26 6.19 74.45
N GLY A 541 -80.22 5.34 74.46
CA GLY A 541 -80.24 4.06 75.21
C GLY A 541 -79.55 2.82 74.61
N THR A 542 -79.12 2.80 73.34
CA THR A 542 -78.54 1.57 72.75
C THR A 542 -77.12 1.77 72.20
N SER A 543 -76.28 0.76 72.44
CA SER A 543 -74.86 0.66 72.05
C SER A 543 -74.62 0.37 70.57
N ALA A 544 -75.55 0.75 69.67
CA ALA A 544 -75.42 0.45 68.24
C ALA A 544 -74.28 1.28 67.63
N ARG A 545 -73.13 0.63 67.44
CA ARG A 545 -71.95 1.20 66.79
C ARG A 545 -72.11 1.11 65.27
N ALA A 546 -71.88 2.21 64.57
CA ALA A 546 -71.85 2.25 63.12
C ALA A 546 -70.67 1.43 62.58
N GLY A 547 -70.85 0.87 61.39
CA GLY A 547 -69.84 0.05 60.73
C GLY A 547 -68.62 0.88 60.34
N ASP A 548 -67.44 0.29 60.47
CA ASP A 548 -66.21 0.86 59.94
C ASP A 548 -66.18 0.69 58.41
N GLY A 549 -65.61 1.68 57.73
CA GLY A 549 -65.22 1.54 56.34
C GLY A 549 -64.11 0.51 56.21
N THR A 550 -64.13 -0.25 55.12
CA THR A 550 -63.11 -1.28 54.86
C THR A 550 -61.93 -0.70 54.08
N VAL A 551 -60.78 -1.36 54.19
CA VAL A 551 -59.54 -0.95 53.51
C VAL A 551 -59.67 -1.17 52.00
N GLY A 552 -59.18 -0.23 51.20
CA GLY A 552 -59.09 -0.38 49.75
C GLY A 552 -58.12 -1.49 49.34
N THR A 553 -58.37 -2.15 48.22
CA THR A 553 -57.47 -3.21 47.74
C THR A 553 -56.14 -2.63 47.26
N ALA A 554 -55.06 -3.39 47.41
CA ALA A 554 -53.75 -2.99 46.90
C ALA A 554 -53.71 -3.03 45.38
N GLY A 555 -52.93 -2.12 44.78
CA GLY A 555 -52.64 -2.15 43.35
C GLY A 555 -51.82 -3.38 42.98
N ALA A 556 -52.11 -3.96 41.81
CA ALA A 556 -51.30 -5.05 41.28
C ALA A 556 -49.88 -4.56 40.93
N SER A 557 -48.87 -5.38 41.20
CA SER A 557 -47.50 -5.08 40.77
C SER A 557 -47.39 -5.19 39.25
N GLY A 558 -46.57 -4.32 38.66
CA GLY A 558 -46.26 -4.38 37.23
C GLY A 558 -45.39 -5.59 36.89
N ALA A 559 -45.62 -6.17 35.71
CA ALA A 559 -44.77 -7.22 35.17
C ALA A 559 -43.38 -6.67 34.81
N ALA A 560 -42.35 -7.50 34.99
CA ALA A 560 -41.00 -7.16 34.56
C ALA A 560 -40.92 -7.04 33.02
N GLY A 561 -40.01 -6.20 32.54
CA GLY A 561 -39.71 -6.08 31.12
C GLY A 561 -39.00 -7.33 30.59
N ALA A 562 -39.28 -7.69 29.33
CA ALA A 562 -38.57 -8.75 28.63
C ALA A 562 -37.07 -8.43 28.48
N HIS A 563 -36.22 -9.44 28.63
CA HIS A 563 -34.78 -9.31 28.40
C HIS A 563 -34.46 -9.16 26.91
N GLY A 564 -33.38 -8.46 26.60
CA GLY A 564 -32.83 -8.36 25.26
C GLY A 564 -32.09 -9.64 24.83
N PHE A 565 -32.01 -9.86 23.52
CA PHE A 565 -31.28 -10.96 22.91
C PHE A 565 -29.81 -10.60 22.72
N GLY A 566 -28.91 -11.55 22.97
CA GLY A 566 -27.49 -11.41 22.65
C GLY A 566 -27.20 -11.39 21.15
N GLY A 567 -26.08 -10.78 20.77
CA GLY A 567 -25.57 -10.78 19.40
C GLY A 567 -25.08 -12.16 18.94
N ASN A 568 -25.09 -12.37 17.62
CA ASN A 568 -24.61 -13.60 16.97
C ASN A 568 -23.07 -13.64 16.84
N ALA A 569 -22.54 -14.80 16.39
CA ALA A 569 -21.10 -15.06 16.27
C ALA A 569 -20.45 -14.54 14.97
N THR A 570 -21.25 -14.21 13.95
CA THR A 570 -20.77 -14.02 12.57
C THR A 570 -20.85 -12.59 12.06
N GLY A 571 -21.70 -11.74 12.65
CA GLY A 571 -22.16 -10.51 11.99
C GLY A 571 -23.01 -10.81 10.75
N LYS A 572 -23.12 -9.82 9.85
CA LYS A 572 -23.81 -9.93 8.55
C LYS A 572 -23.22 -8.97 7.51
N ILE A 573 -23.45 -9.25 6.23
CA ILE A 573 -23.12 -8.30 5.15
C ILE A 573 -24.31 -7.35 4.90
N VAL A 574 -24.07 -6.04 4.92
CA VAL A 574 -25.04 -4.99 4.57
C VAL A 574 -24.39 -3.99 3.63
N GLY A 575 -24.97 -3.80 2.44
CA GLY A 575 -24.45 -2.83 1.47
C GLY A 575 -23.01 -3.12 1.00
N GLY A 576 -22.60 -4.40 0.96
CA GLY A 576 -21.24 -4.80 0.58
C GLY A 576 -20.20 -4.65 1.69
N LEU A 577 -20.62 -4.30 2.92
CA LEU A 577 -19.75 -4.18 4.08
C LEU A 577 -20.17 -5.15 5.17
N TRP A 578 -19.21 -5.64 5.93
CA TRP A 578 -19.50 -6.43 7.12
C TRP A 578 -19.93 -5.53 8.28
N VAL A 579 -20.96 -5.95 9.00
CA VAL A 579 -21.50 -5.26 10.18
C VAL A 579 -21.56 -6.23 11.35
N ALA A 580 -21.13 -5.76 12.52
CA ALA A 580 -21.14 -6.52 13.76
C ALA A 580 -22.57 -6.88 14.21
N SER A 581 -22.67 -7.89 15.08
CA SER A 581 -23.95 -8.27 15.68
C SER A 581 -24.05 -7.74 17.10
N SER A 582 -24.73 -6.61 17.24
CA SER A 582 -25.09 -6.03 18.54
C SER A 582 -26.22 -6.82 19.21
N GLY A 583 -26.26 -6.78 20.55
CA GLY A 583 -27.42 -7.27 21.29
C GLY A 583 -28.64 -6.36 21.10
N THR A 584 -29.79 -6.75 21.65
CA THR A 584 -30.99 -5.91 21.70
C THR A 584 -31.21 -5.33 23.09
N ASP A 585 -31.83 -4.15 23.16
CA ASP A 585 -32.26 -3.57 24.42
C ASP A 585 -33.29 -4.49 25.09
N GLY A 586 -33.37 -4.44 26.42
CA GLY A 586 -34.50 -4.98 27.14
C GLY A 586 -35.76 -4.13 26.96
N ALA A 587 -36.88 -4.59 27.51
CA ALA A 587 -38.12 -3.81 27.57
C ALA A 587 -38.23 -3.02 28.89
N VAL A 588 -38.96 -1.91 28.86
CA VAL A 588 -39.31 -1.17 30.08
C VAL A 588 -40.28 -2.03 30.92
N GLY A 589 -40.15 -1.97 32.24
CA GLY A 589 -41.09 -2.63 33.14
C GLY A 589 -42.49 -2.04 33.05
N VAL A 590 -43.52 -2.83 33.33
CA VAL A 590 -44.91 -2.35 33.35
C VAL A 590 -45.14 -1.50 34.61
N ILE A 591 -45.94 -0.44 34.49
CA ILE A 591 -46.29 0.44 35.61
C ILE A 591 -47.21 -0.33 36.59
N GLY A 592 -46.97 -0.21 37.90
CA GLY A 592 -47.84 -0.79 38.92
C GLY A 592 -49.22 -0.13 38.96
N GLY A 593 -50.26 -0.87 39.36
CA GLY A 593 -51.60 -0.31 39.55
C GLY A 593 -51.68 0.63 40.75
N GLY A 594 -52.58 1.61 40.73
CA GLY A 594 -52.91 2.40 41.91
C GLY A 594 -53.69 1.58 42.94
N GLY A 595 -53.60 1.96 44.22
CA GLY A 595 -54.38 1.36 45.30
C GLY A 595 -55.79 1.95 45.38
N GLY A 596 -56.78 1.10 45.70
CA GLY A 596 -58.18 1.52 45.86
C GLY A 596 -58.37 2.46 47.05
N GLY A 597 -59.37 3.35 47.00
CA GLY A 597 -59.69 4.22 48.12
C GLY A 597 -60.30 3.44 49.30
N GLY A 598 -60.04 3.85 50.53
CA GLY A 598 -60.71 3.27 51.70
C GLY A 598 -62.18 3.66 51.78
N GLY A 599 -63.04 2.82 52.33
CA GLY A 599 -64.46 3.15 52.53
C GLY A 599 -64.66 4.20 53.61
N GLY A 600 -65.68 5.05 53.47
CA GLY A 600 -66.08 5.97 54.54
C GLY A 600 -66.73 5.21 55.69
N GLY A 601 -66.50 5.64 56.93
CA GLY A 601 -67.17 5.12 58.11
C GLY A 601 -68.65 5.50 58.14
N GLY A 602 -69.49 4.63 58.69
CA GLY A 602 -70.90 4.90 58.88
C GLY A 602 -71.14 6.07 59.84
N GLY A 603 -72.18 6.85 59.56
CA GLY A 603 -72.64 7.91 60.45
C GLY A 603 -73.11 7.34 61.80
N GLY A 604 -72.98 8.15 62.83
CA GLY A 604 -73.43 7.82 64.17
C GLY A 604 -74.27 8.92 64.80
N THR A 605 -74.55 8.78 66.08
CA THR A 605 -75.22 9.76 66.93
C THR A 605 -74.33 10.09 68.13
N SER A 606 -74.37 11.34 68.59
CA SER A 606 -73.62 11.78 69.76
C SER A 606 -74.53 12.45 70.78
N ALA A 607 -74.19 12.32 72.07
CA ALA A 607 -74.91 13.02 73.13
C ALA A 607 -74.48 14.49 73.14
N GLY A 608 -75.42 15.40 72.90
CA GLY A 608 -75.21 16.84 73.01
C GLY A 608 -75.12 17.29 74.47
N THR A 609 -74.42 18.40 74.71
CA THR A 609 -74.43 19.08 76.02
C THR A 609 -75.85 19.54 76.35
N GLY A 610 -76.52 18.82 77.26
CA GLY A 610 -77.91 19.07 77.65
C GLY A 610 -78.90 17.92 77.37
N GLY A 611 -78.44 16.75 76.91
CA GLY A 611 -79.29 15.57 76.74
C GLY A 611 -79.99 15.45 75.37
N GLY A 612 -79.66 16.34 74.42
CA GLY A 612 -80.13 16.28 73.03
C GLY A 612 -79.32 15.30 72.16
N CYS A 613 -79.92 14.76 71.10
CA CYS A 613 -79.24 13.86 70.15
C CYS A 613 -78.61 14.67 69.01
N CYS A 614 -77.30 14.58 68.85
CA CYS A 614 -76.59 15.13 67.69
C CYS A 614 -76.33 14.03 66.66
N ASN A 615 -76.26 14.37 65.38
CA ASN A 615 -75.69 13.46 64.39
C ASN A 615 -74.16 13.54 64.47
N ALA A 616 -73.49 12.47 64.08
CA ALA A 616 -72.04 12.43 63.92
C ALA A 616 -71.71 11.91 62.52
N TYR A 617 -70.72 12.54 61.91
CA TYR A 617 -70.07 11.94 60.75
C TYR A 617 -69.11 10.84 61.21
N GLY A 618 -69.09 9.72 60.48
CA GLY A 618 -68.00 8.75 60.56
C GLY A 618 -66.66 9.34 60.09
N GLY A 619 -65.58 8.59 60.25
CA GLY A 619 -64.30 8.94 59.65
C GLY A 619 -64.34 8.81 58.12
N ALA A 620 -63.75 9.74 57.39
CA ALA A 620 -63.67 9.61 55.94
C ALA A 620 -62.63 8.55 55.54
N GLY A 621 -62.81 7.91 54.39
CA GLY A 621 -61.86 6.94 53.87
C GLY A 621 -60.53 7.58 53.48
N GLY A 622 -59.42 6.87 53.67
CA GLY A 622 -58.11 7.28 53.19
C GLY A 622 -57.97 7.12 51.68
N GLY A 623 -57.19 7.99 51.04
CA GLY A 623 -56.89 7.89 49.61
C GLY A 623 -55.93 6.74 49.34
N GLY A 624 -56.10 6.01 48.25
CA GLY A 624 -55.18 4.96 47.85
C GLY A 624 -53.87 5.52 47.28
N GLY A 625 -52.78 4.76 47.42
CA GLY A 625 -51.45 5.13 46.93
C GLY A 625 -51.33 5.02 45.41
N GLY A 626 -50.50 5.88 44.81
CA GLY A 626 -50.18 5.82 43.39
C GLY A 626 -49.32 4.60 43.04
N GLY A 627 -49.49 4.05 41.84
CA GLY A 627 -48.66 2.97 41.33
C GLY A 627 -47.23 3.43 41.04
N GLY A 628 -46.26 2.55 41.29
CA GLY A 628 -44.86 2.78 40.97
C GLY A 628 -44.58 2.70 39.47
N CYS A 629 -43.65 3.51 38.98
CA CYS A 629 -43.20 3.47 37.59
C CYS A 629 -42.41 2.18 37.31
N GLY A 630 -42.55 1.65 36.10
CA GLY A 630 -41.67 0.58 35.63
C GLY A 630 -40.20 1.04 35.56
N GLY A 631 -39.28 0.11 35.80
CA GLY A 631 -37.86 0.32 35.61
C GLY A 631 -37.51 0.49 34.13
N GLY A 632 -36.55 1.35 33.82
CA GLY A 632 -36.04 1.55 32.47
C GLY A 632 -35.38 0.29 31.92
N ALA A 633 -35.40 0.15 30.59
CA ALA A 633 -34.75 -0.96 29.91
C ALA A 633 -33.23 -0.92 30.04
N GLY A 634 -32.63 -2.07 30.32
CA GLY A 634 -31.19 -2.32 30.14
C GLY A 634 -30.83 -2.15 28.68
N LYS A 635 -29.69 -1.51 28.41
CA LYS A 635 -29.20 -1.23 27.07
C LYS A 635 -28.27 -2.33 26.58
N ALA A 636 -28.36 -2.60 25.29
CA ALA A 636 -27.57 -3.61 24.64
C ALA A 636 -26.08 -3.24 24.60
N GLY A 637 -25.24 -4.25 24.76
CA GLY A 637 -23.85 -4.19 24.36
C GLY A 637 -23.71 -4.27 22.83
N LYS A 638 -22.70 -3.59 22.30
CA LYS A 638 -22.44 -3.52 20.86
C LYS A 638 -21.53 -4.66 20.41
N GLY A 639 -21.70 -5.12 19.17
CA GLY A 639 -20.90 -6.22 18.62
C GLY A 639 -19.43 -5.85 18.43
N GLY A 640 -18.53 -6.80 18.62
CA GLY A 640 -17.10 -6.66 18.31
C GLY A 640 -16.82 -6.79 16.82
N GLY A 641 -15.75 -6.17 16.34
CA GLY A 641 -15.37 -6.08 14.93
C GLY A 641 -14.71 -7.35 14.41
N ALA A 642 -14.88 -7.63 13.12
CA ALA A 642 -14.26 -8.78 12.49
C ALA A 642 -12.77 -8.57 12.15
N SER A 643 -12.06 -9.68 11.96
CA SER A 643 -10.77 -9.71 11.27
C SER A 643 -10.81 -10.68 10.09
N PHE A 644 -10.59 -10.16 8.88
CA PHE A 644 -10.58 -10.92 7.64
C PHE A 644 -9.28 -10.69 6.86
N ALA A 645 -8.54 -11.75 6.54
CA ALA A 645 -7.44 -11.61 5.60
C ALA A 645 -7.96 -11.36 4.18
N LEU A 646 -8.95 -12.15 3.76
CA LEU A 646 -9.64 -12.03 2.48
C LEU A 646 -11.16 -12.07 2.69
N LEU A 647 -11.87 -11.02 2.27
CA LEU A 647 -13.33 -10.96 2.27
C LEU A 647 -13.84 -10.92 0.83
N VAL A 648 -14.67 -11.90 0.45
CA VAL A 648 -15.19 -12.08 -0.91
C VAL A 648 -16.71 -12.01 -0.93
N ILE A 649 -17.27 -11.08 -1.70
CA ILE A 649 -18.71 -10.81 -1.74
C ILE A 649 -19.18 -10.85 -3.19
N GLY A 650 -20.04 -11.82 -3.52
CA GLY A 650 -20.58 -11.99 -4.88
C GLY A 650 -19.51 -12.02 -5.97
N SER A 651 -18.36 -12.67 -5.71
CA SER A 651 -17.22 -12.74 -6.63
C SER A 651 -16.53 -14.10 -6.51
N ASP A 652 -15.85 -14.50 -7.58
CA ASP A 652 -14.99 -15.67 -7.60
C ASP A 652 -13.53 -15.22 -7.66
N VAL A 653 -12.71 -15.79 -6.79
CA VAL A 653 -11.31 -15.36 -6.60
C VAL A 653 -10.38 -16.54 -6.84
N THR A 654 -9.33 -16.30 -7.62
CA THR A 654 -8.20 -17.23 -7.70
C THR A 654 -7.12 -16.79 -6.72
N ILE A 655 -6.71 -17.69 -5.83
CA ILE A 655 -5.55 -17.51 -4.96
C ILE A 655 -4.45 -18.47 -5.38
N ASP A 656 -3.23 -17.97 -5.58
CA ASP A 656 -2.08 -18.76 -6.01
C ASP A 656 -0.88 -18.53 -5.09
N LYS A 657 -0.43 -19.58 -4.38
CA LYS A 657 0.72 -19.56 -3.45
C LYS A 657 0.69 -18.38 -2.45
N VAL A 658 -0.47 -18.13 -1.84
CA VAL A 658 -0.65 -17.00 -0.91
C VAL A 658 -0.38 -17.42 0.54
N LYS A 659 -0.06 -16.43 1.37
CA LYS A 659 -0.05 -16.56 2.83
C LYS A 659 -1.06 -15.61 3.43
N LEU A 660 -2.12 -16.12 4.07
CA LEU A 660 -3.16 -15.27 4.63
C LEU A 660 -3.26 -15.46 6.15
N THR A 661 -3.24 -14.35 6.88
CA THR A 661 -3.31 -14.31 8.33
C THR A 661 -4.44 -13.40 8.77
N SER A 662 -5.43 -13.92 9.50
CA SER A 662 -6.39 -13.07 10.21
C SER A 662 -5.82 -12.64 11.57
N GLY A 663 -6.12 -11.41 11.97
CA GLY A 663 -5.92 -10.94 13.34
C GLY A 663 -7.02 -11.46 14.28
N ASN A 664 -7.04 -10.98 15.51
CA ASN A 664 -8.05 -11.36 16.50
C ASN A 664 -9.38 -10.65 16.22
N GLY A 665 -10.49 -11.35 16.41
CA GLY A 665 -11.80 -10.71 16.46
C GLY A 665 -11.94 -9.82 17.70
N GLY A 666 -12.66 -8.70 17.55
CA GLY A 666 -12.90 -7.76 18.65
C GLY A 666 -13.89 -8.32 19.68
N ALA A 667 -13.75 -7.94 20.94
CA ALA A 667 -14.71 -8.34 21.98
C ALA A 667 -16.06 -7.63 21.80
N GLY A 668 -17.15 -8.33 22.05
CA GLY A 668 -18.48 -7.72 22.18
C GLY A 668 -18.62 -6.99 23.52
N GLY A 669 -19.37 -5.89 23.52
CA GLY A 669 -19.68 -5.13 24.73
C GLY A 669 -20.74 -5.82 25.58
N ALA A 670 -20.70 -5.62 26.90
CA ALA A 670 -21.69 -6.15 27.83
C ALA A 670 -23.04 -5.44 27.72
N GLY A 671 -24.14 -6.19 27.84
CA GLY A 671 -25.46 -5.62 28.08
C GLY A 671 -25.61 -5.19 29.53
N THR A 672 -26.39 -4.14 29.80
CA THR A 672 -26.61 -3.67 31.18
C THR A 672 -27.85 -4.27 31.80
N ASN A 673 -27.88 -4.32 33.14
CA ASN A 673 -29.08 -4.68 33.88
C ASN A 673 -30.19 -3.65 33.66
N GLY A 674 -31.44 -4.12 33.65
CA GLY A 674 -32.60 -3.25 33.67
C GLY A 674 -32.73 -2.51 35.00
N GLY A 675 -33.38 -1.35 34.96
CA GLY A 675 -33.61 -0.54 36.15
C GLY A 675 -34.58 -1.21 37.10
N ALA A 676 -34.42 -0.99 38.41
CA ALA A 676 -35.40 -1.47 39.38
C ALA A 676 -36.74 -0.73 39.19
N GLY A 677 -37.85 -1.44 39.31
CA GLY A 677 -39.18 -0.85 39.32
C GLY A 677 -39.43 -0.03 40.59
N GLY A 678 -40.09 1.12 40.43
CA GLY A 678 -40.39 2.02 41.54
C GLY A 678 -41.36 1.40 42.53
N GLY A 679 -41.22 1.75 43.82
CA GLY A 679 -42.16 1.30 44.84
C GLY A 679 -43.58 1.85 44.60
N GLY A 680 -44.59 1.16 45.11
CA GLY A 680 -45.94 1.72 45.18
C GLY A 680 -46.06 2.75 46.30
N GLY A 681 -46.90 3.76 46.11
CA GLY A 681 -47.22 4.74 47.14
C GLY A 681 -47.98 4.13 48.29
N ALA A 682 -47.78 4.64 49.50
CA ALA A 682 -48.55 4.18 50.66
C ALA A 682 -50.03 4.60 50.53
N GLY A 683 -50.94 3.77 51.04
CA GLY A 683 -52.32 4.17 51.24
C GLY A 683 -52.43 5.17 52.39
N GLY A 684 -53.31 6.16 52.26
CA GLY A 684 -53.65 7.11 53.31
C GLY A 684 -54.42 6.42 54.44
N ALA A 685 -54.18 6.85 55.68
CA ALA A 685 -54.95 6.36 56.81
C ALA A 685 -56.44 6.78 56.69
N GLY A 686 -57.35 5.93 57.15
CA GLY A 686 -58.75 6.31 57.31
C GLY A 686 -58.94 7.20 58.54
N GLY A 687 -59.95 8.07 58.51
CA GLY A 687 -60.27 8.96 59.62
C GLY A 687 -60.73 8.19 60.86
N SER A 688 -60.35 8.69 62.03
CA SER A 688 -60.78 8.15 63.32
C SER A 688 -62.29 8.34 63.53
N ALA A 689 -62.91 7.38 64.20
CA ALA A 689 -64.30 7.49 64.63
C ALA A 689 -64.42 8.43 65.83
N ILE A 690 -65.58 9.07 65.95
CA ILE A 690 -66.01 9.72 67.19
C ILE A 690 -67.28 9.05 67.72
N ASN A 691 -67.43 8.98 69.03
CA ASN A 691 -68.62 8.41 69.67
C ASN A 691 -68.94 7.00 69.12
N ASN A 692 -70.20 6.74 68.71
CA ASN A 692 -70.63 5.47 68.13
C ASN A 692 -70.48 5.42 66.59
N SER A 693 -69.84 6.40 65.95
CA SER A 693 -69.63 6.40 64.49
C SER A 693 -68.58 5.37 64.06
N GLY A 694 -68.53 5.10 62.76
CA GLY A 694 -67.55 4.20 62.15
C GLY A 694 -66.24 4.93 61.81
N LYS A 695 -65.12 4.22 61.91
CA LYS A 695 -63.81 4.67 61.39
C LYS A 695 -63.83 4.59 59.87
N GLY A 696 -63.08 5.47 59.22
CA GLY A 696 -62.77 5.32 57.81
C GLY A 696 -61.82 4.14 57.58
N GLY A 697 -61.97 3.46 56.45
CA GLY A 697 -61.01 2.48 55.98
C GLY A 697 -59.75 3.17 55.44
N GLY A 698 -58.59 2.52 55.59
CA GLY A 698 -57.35 2.95 54.95
C GLY A 698 -57.41 2.79 53.43
N GLY A 699 -56.68 3.63 52.70
CA GLY A 699 -56.43 3.42 51.28
C GLY A 699 -55.56 2.18 51.05
N GLY A 700 -55.74 1.53 49.91
CA GLY A 700 -54.85 0.48 49.45
C GLY A 700 -53.48 1.05 49.08
N VAL A 701 -52.42 0.26 49.28
CA VAL A 701 -51.09 0.60 48.77
C VAL A 701 -51.07 0.50 47.24
N GLY A 702 -50.30 1.35 46.58
CA GLY A 702 -50.01 1.18 45.15
C GLY A 702 -49.18 -0.06 44.89
N GLY A 703 -49.27 -0.61 43.68
CA GLY A 703 -48.41 -1.71 43.22
C GLY A 703 -47.00 -1.22 42.91
N LYS A 704 -45.99 -2.08 43.13
CA LYS A 704 -44.61 -1.85 42.66
C LYS A 704 -44.62 -1.83 41.12
N GLY A 705 -43.86 -0.95 40.50
CA GLY A 705 -43.54 -1.07 39.08
C GLY A 705 -42.73 -2.33 38.81
N GLY A 706 -42.87 -2.90 37.62
CA GLY A 706 -42.02 -4.00 37.18
C GLY A 706 -40.58 -3.54 36.99
N ASP A 707 -39.61 -4.43 37.25
CA ASP A 707 -38.21 -4.17 36.91
C ASP A 707 -38.05 -4.13 35.38
N GLY A 708 -37.13 -3.31 34.88
CA GLY A 708 -36.79 -3.30 33.47
C GLY A 708 -36.10 -4.59 33.05
N GLY A 709 -36.25 -4.99 31.79
CA GLY A 709 -35.51 -6.10 31.24
C GLY A 709 -34.03 -5.75 31.03
N ASN A 710 -33.14 -6.68 31.36
CA ASN A 710 -31.71 -6.59 31.05
C ASN A 710 -31.44 -6.50 29.54
N GLY A 711 -30.44 -5.75 29.12
CA GLY A 711 -29.97 -5.69 27.74
C GLY A 711 -29.16 -6.92 27.36
N GLY A 712 -29.23 -7.31 26.08
CA GLY A 712 -28.40 -8.39 25.53
C GLY A 712 -26.94 -7.96 25.35
N GLY A 713 -26.01 -8.88 25.52
CA GLY A 713 -24.60 -8.65 25.22
C GLY A 713 -24.33 -8.58 23.71
N GLY A 714 -23.30 -7.87 23.29
CA GLY A 714 -22.82 -7.85 21.92
C GLY A 714 -22.15 -9.17 21.55
N GLY A 715 -22.31 -9.61 20.31
CA GLY A 715 -21.59 -10.76 19.77
C GLY A 715 -20.10 -10.45 19.64
N GLY A 716 -19.26 -11.46 19.87
CA GLY A 716 -17.83 -11.37 19.59
C GLY A 716 -17.57 -11.24 18.10
N GLY A 717 -16.55 -10.46 17.74
CA GLY A 717 -16.10 -10.33 16.36
C GLY A 717 -15.46 -11.63 15.85
N PRO A 718 -15.74 -12.06 14.62
CA PRO A 718 -15.13 -13.25 14.05
C PRO A 718 -13.67 -13.01 13.65
N SER A 719 -12.85 -14.06 13.70
CA SER A 719 -11.51 -14.13 13.10
C SER A 719 -11.53 -15.20 12.03
N ILE A 720 -11.63 -14.79 10.77
CA ILE A 720 -11.79 -15.70 9.64
C ILE A 720 -10.75 -15.36 8.58
N VAL A 721 -9.98 -16.33 8.11
CA VAL A 721 -8.93 -16.05 7.13
C VAL A 721 -9.56 -15.70 5.77
N ILE A 722 -10.47 -16.55 5.28
CA ILE A 722 -11.24 -16.33 4.05
C ILE A 722 -12.72 -16.30 4.38
N ALA A 723 -13.33 -15.12 4.35
CA ALA A 723 -14.76 -14.96 4.50
C ALA A 723 -15.41 -14.78 3.13
N ARG A 724 -16.46 -15.56 2.83
CA ARG A 724 -17.22 -15.46 1.58
C ARG A 724 -18.69 -15.20 1.85
N SER A 725 -19.36 -14.46 0.97
CA SER A 725 -20.81 -14.25 1.04
C SER A 725 -21.49 -14.60 -0.28
N GLY A 726 -22.71 -15.14 -0.20
CA GLY A 726 -23.47 -15.61 -1.36
C GLY A 726 -22.84 -16.83 -2.02
N THR A 727 -22.86 -16.87 -3.36
CA THR A 727 -22.36 -17.99 -4.18
C THR A 727 -20.88 -17.89 -4.55
N SER A 728 -20.12 -17.05 -3.85
CA SER A 728 -18.70 -16.77 -4.14
C SER A 728 -17.83 -18.03 -4.05
N VAL A 729 -16.95 -18.23 -5.03
CA VAL A 729 -16.04 -19.40 -5.12
C VAL A 729 -14.58 -18.98 -4.94
N ILE A 730 -13.80 -19.82 -4.25
CA ILE A 730 -12.35 -19.64 -4.10
C ILE A 730 -11.64 -20.76 -4.85
N THR A 731 -10.94 -20.41 -5.92
CA THR A 731 -10.07 -21.33 -6.66
C THR A 731 -8.66 -21.25 -6.11
N ARG A 732 -8.08 -22.38 -5.73
CA ARG A 732 -6.73 -22.45 -5.15
C ARG A 732 -5.75 -23.06 -6.14
N VAL A 733 -4.68 -22.33 -6.43
CA VAL A 733 -3.56 -22.75 -7.26
C VAL A 733 -2.31 -22.83 -6.39
N GLY A 734 -1.48 -23.86 -6.61
CA GLY A 734 -0.31 -24.10 -5.77
C GLY A 734 -0.65 -24.38 -4.31
N THR A 735 0.35 -24.20 -3.42
CA THR A 735 0.20 -24.42 -1.97
C THR A 735 0.15 -23.08 -1.25
N SER A 736 -0.97 -22.82 -0.57
CA SER A 736 -1.20 -21.61 0.23
C SER A 736 -1.19 -21.93 1.73
N THR A 737 -0.82 -20.96 2.57
CA THR A 737 -0.75 -21.11 4.03
C THR A 737 -1.70 -20.16 4.74
N PHE A 738 -2.33 -20.64 5.82
CA PHE A 738 -3.35 -19.89 6.56
C PHE A 738 -3.01 -19.84 8.04
N THR A 739 -3.22 -18.69 8.68
CA THR A 739 -3.04 -18.53 10.13
C THR A 739 -4.23 -17.75 10.69
N ILE A 740 -4.94 -18.36 11.66
CA ILE A 740 -6.17 -17.79 12.20
C ILE A 740 -5.90 -17.18 13.58
N GLY A 741 -6.26 -15.91 13.76
CA GLY A 741 -6.29 -15.24 15.06
C GLY A 741 -7.32 -15.83 16.03
N ALA A 742 -7.38 -15.28 17.24
CA ALA A 742 -8.38 -15.65 18.24
C ALA A 742 -9.75 -15.06 17.89
N ARG A 743 -10.83 -15.78 18.21
CA ARG A 743 -12.18 -15.23 18.16
C ARG A 743 -12.38 -14.16 19.23
N GLY A 744 -13.19 -13.15 18.92
CA GLY A 744 -13.63 -12.16 19.90
C GLY A 744 -14.54 -12.80 20.95
N ALA A 745 -14.34 -12.45 22.22
CA ALA A 745 -15.23 -12.89 23.29
C ALA A 745 -16.61 -12.22 23.18
N ALA A 746 -17.66 -12.95 23.50
CA ALA A 746 -19.00 -12.40 23.62
C ALA A 746 -19.08 -11.44 24.82
N GLY A 747 -19.79 -10.33 24.65
CA GLY A 747 -20.07 -9.44 25.77
C GLY A 747 -21.08 -10.07 26.71
N SER A 748 -20.90 -9.95 28.03
CA SER A 748 -21.82 -10.57 28.99
C SER A 748 -23.27 -10.08 28.79
N GLY A 749 -24.24 -11.00 28.84
CA GLY A 749 -25.67 -10.70 28.74
C GLY A 749 -26.50 -11.66 29.59
N PHE A 750 -27.79 -11.35 29.76
CA PHE A 750 -28.69 -12.14 30.59
C PHE A 750 -29.35 -13.31 29.83
N VAL A 751 -29.63 -14.41 30.52
CA VAL A 751 -30.27 -15.65 30.01
C VAL A 751 -31.79 -15.39 29.82
N PRO A 752 -32.43 -15.76 28.69
CA PRO A 752 -32.25 -17.02 27.94
C PRO A 752 -31.44 -16.96 26.65
N SER A 753 -30.93 -15.81 26.24
CA SER A 753 -30.24 -15.68 24.95
C SER A 753 -28.88 -15.00 25.11
N PRO A 754 -27.88 -15.74 25.61
CA PRO A 754 -26.52 -15.23 25.71
C PRO A 754 -26.00 -14.87 24.32
N SER A 755 -25.18 -13.83 24.28
CA SER A 755 -24.35 -13.52 23.12
C SER A 755 -23.39 -14.68 22.82
N LYS A 756 -22.94 -14.77 21.58
CA LYS A 756 -21.98 -15.78 21.16
C LYS A 756 -20.59 -15.18 20.96
N ASP A 757 -19.57 -15.95 21.29
CA ASP A 757 -18.20 -15.65 20.87
C ASP A 757 -18.15 -15.60 19.34
N GLY A 758 -17.18 -14.85 18.80
CA GLY A 758 -16.97 -14.79 17.37
C GLY A 758 -16.64 -16.16 16.77
N GLU A 759 -16.92 -16.30 15.48
CA GLU A 759 -16.46 -17.48 14.74
C GLU A 759 -14.95 -17.47 14.53
N ARG A 760 -14.37 -18.67 14.44
CA ARG A 760 -12.95 -18.88 14.14
C ARG A 760 -12.81 -19.95 13.06
N ALA A 761 -12.39 -19.55 11.87
CA ALA A 761 -12.30 -20.46 10.73
C ALA A 761 -11.22 -20.07 9.72
N GLU A 762 -10.69 -21.04 8.99
CA GLU A 762 -9.86 -20.76 7.82
C GLU A 762 -10.73 -20.22 6.67
N GLU A 763 -11.88 -20.84 6.44
CA GLU A 763 -12.83 -20.43 5.41
C GLU A 763 -14.26 -20.56 5.93
N MET A 764 -15.10 -19.55 5.70
CA MET A 764 -16.50 -19.57 6.13
C MET A 764 -17.41 -18.78 5.18
N SER A 765 -18.63 -19.30 4.98
CA SER A 765 -19.71 -18.54 4.34
C SER A 765 -20.47 -17.70 5.36
N LEU A 766 -20.50 -16.39 5.15
CA LEU A 766 -21.22 -15.41 5.94
C LEU A 766 -22.68 -15.27 5.45
N PRO A 767 -23.62 -15.04 6.39
CA PRO A 767 -25.04 -14.84 6.08
C PRO A 767 -25.35 -13.52 5.38
#